data_AF-A0A2P2IBY0-F1
#
_entry.id   AF-A0A2P2IBY0-F1
#
_cell.length_a   1.000
_cell.length_b   1.000
_cell.length_c   1.000
_cell.angle_alpha   90.00
_cell.angle_beta   90.00
_cell.angle_gamma   90.00
#
_symmetry.space_group_name_H-M   'P 1'
#
loop_
_entity.id
_entity.type
_entity.pdbx_description
1 polymer ?
#
loop_
_entity_poly.entity_id
_entity_poly.type
_entity_poly.pdbx_seq_one_letter_code
_entity_poly.pdbx_strand_id
1 'polypeptide(L)'
;AAAAAAAVLVTASPQHTTAAATARAGSVSPMHHEGGTQALNALQERLNTEKSKRKTAESLAQEKERQVSLLSVDYRQVQVQLAKIEAEKRQEVEKVKGLQKQIELEEDKRNKLMSDLQTASSELSLSRSRERATAREVEVSKESRQRLEEDLHKLRTGISVDAVQMKELQDSLETEQYFTTLYKTQVKELKEEVQDRSKQIVDLEREIHSSQEQIHAGNNRVDVEAKARRGAEEMAAKLEKEKTIRELEVQELCSKHANEVTRITASLSTAQEQEQELSRSLDSRKQEFDEVNKSLQIKQQEICSLSEQRSSETERLQKQLEQEKILKMQAVNKLAEVMARKDNYSANKKGGKQESWATNLKKRDKEYRKLNMDLQTEREKFNAASSKHQKELQEQAALLYEESQAKLRLQMEADAKDSEIEQLHRRLVSLTVDTASVASISENDHDDMGNRLEGWLSLPNKQNIRKHGWKKQYVVVSSRKIIFYNTENDKLNSDPVLILDLSKLFHVRSVSQGDVIRADAKDIPRIFQLLYAGEGESRKPGADGNNPLDVSSVVAGAAAAAACAANSANNKGHEFCSISFHMPTVCEVCQRPLWAMFKPPPAMECKRCRLKIHREHLDNVSEISVCKVVYDSQTAKEMLLLAPSVDQQKTWVVRLSKTIQKSGFKANNTAGPDGARISPRESTRLNYKPSYLVQKASTLPPNSNLPRK
;
A
#
# COMPACT_ATOMS: atom_id res chain seq x y z
N ALA A 1 33.60 -88.99 -57.91
CA ALA A 1 33.75 -90.44 -58.14
C ALA A 1 33.82 -90.71 -59.65
N ALA A 2 34.21 -91.93 -60.05
CA ALA A 2 34.44 -92.40 -61.43
C ALA A 2 35.74 -91.95 -62.13
N ALA A 3 36.56 -92.96 -62.46
CA ALA A 3 37.42 -93.15 -63.65
C ALA A 3 38.48 -92.10 -64.09
N ALA A 4 39.75 -92.42 -63.80
CA ALA A 4 40.87 -92.44 -64.75
C ALA A 4 41.93 -93.42 -64.21
N ALA A 5 42.19 -94.58 -64.83
CA ALA A 5 43.08 -94.77 -65.99
C ALA A 5 44.53 -94.31 -65.67
N ALA A 6 45.46 -95.18 -65.26
CA ALA A 6 45.98 -96.39 -65.91
C ALA A 6 46.68 -96.09 -67.26
N ALA A 7 48.02 -96.07 -67.21
CA ALA A 7 48.90 -95.99 -68.38
C ALA A 7 50.05 -96.98 -68.20
N VAL A 8 50.12 -98.01 -69.05
CA VAL A 8 51.17 -99.04 -69.02
C VAL A 8 52.31 -98.62 -69.94
N LEU A 9 53.55 -98.61 -69.45
CA LEU A 9 54.71 -98.50 -70.33
C LEU A 9 54.91 -99.83 -71.08
N VAL A 10 54.73 -99.80 -72.40
CA VAL A 10 55.20 -100.85 -73.31
C VAL A 10 56.35 -100.27 -74.13
N THR A 11 57.58 -100.54 -73.70
CA THR A 11 58.80 -100.22 -74.46
C THR A 11 59.20 -101.42 -75.31
N ALA A 12 58.89 -101.39 -76.60
CA ALA A 12 59.31 -102.40 -77.57
C ALA A 12 60.25 -101.78 -78.61
N SER A 13 61.52 -102.16 -78.59
CA SER A 13 62.50 -101.80 -79.61
C SER A 13 62.63 -102.92 -80.64
N PRO A 14 62.39 -102.68 -81.94
CA PRO A 14 62.68 -103.64 -82.98
C PRO A 14 64.18 -103.58 -83.38
N GLN A 15 64.77 -104.72 -83.72
CA GLN A 15 66.02 -104.77 -84.47
C GLN A 15 65.92 -105.73 -85.65
N HIS A 16 66.76 -105.50 -86.65
CA HIS A 16 66.52 -105.85 -88.04
C HIS A 16 66.63 -107.34 -88.39
N THR A 17 65.69 -107.76 -89.22
CA THR A 17 65.86 -108.64 -90.38
C THR A 17 67.29 -109.04 -90.77
N THR A 18 67.48 -110.33 -91.08
CA THR A 18 67.93 -110.75 -92.42
C THR A 18 67.46 -112.18 -92.70
N ALA A 19 67.20 -112.49 -93.97
CA ALA A 19 66.81 -113.83 -94.41
C ALA A 19 67.93 -114.44 -95.27
N ALA A 20 68.26 -115.72 -95.04
CA ALA A 20 69.18 -116.48 -95.87
C ALA A 20 68.76 -117.96 -95.91
N ALA A 21 67.96 -118.33 -96.91
CA ALA A 21 67.69 -119.73 -97.22
C ALA A 21 68.62 -120.18 -98.35
N THR A 22 69.65 -120.98 -98.03
CA THR A 22 70.55 -121.60 -99.01
C THR A 22 70.55 -123.11 -98.85
N ALA A 23 70.18 -123.83 -99.90
CA ALA A 23 69.99 -125.27 -99.85
C ALA A 23 71.05 -126.04 -100.64
N ARG A 24 71.70 -126.97 -99.93
CA ARG A 24 72.04 -128.34 -100.38
C ARG A 24 73.18 -128.54 -101.40
N ALA A 25 74.24 -129.16 -100.90
CA ALA A 25 75.01 -130.23 -101.57
C ALA A 25 75.18 -131.37 -100.54
N GLY A 26 75.46 -132.63 -100.87
CA GLY A 26 75.55 -133.28 -102.17
C GLY A 26 76.15 -134.68 -101.99
N SER A 27 75.41 -135.74 -102.32
CA SER A 27 75.92 -137.13 -102.35
C SER A 27 75.94 -137.64 -103.80
N VAL A 28 76.81 -138.60 -104.11
CA VAL A 28 77.46 -138.67 -105.43
C VAL A 28 77.32 -140.05 -106.11
N SER A 29 77.00 -140.01 -107.41
CA SER A 29 77.21 -141.07 -108.42
C SER A 29 76.33 -142.34 -108.36
N PRO A 30 76.32 -143.20 -109.42
CA PRO A 30 77.14 -143.16 -110.66
C PRO A 30 76.40 -143.24 -112.02
N MET A 31 76.98 -142.55 -113.02
CA MET A 31 76.89 -142.78 -114.50
C MET A 31 75.48 -142.67 -115.17
N HIS A 32 75.32 -142.36 -116.46
CA HIS A 32 76.24 -142.34 -117.62
C HIS A 32 76.30 -140.95 -118.33
N HIS A 33 76.97 -140.90 -119.50
CA HIS A 33 77.23 -139.72 -120.33
C HIS A 33 75.96 -139.04 -120.93
N GLU A 34 76.17 -137.83 -121.50
CA GLU A 34 75.22 -137.04 -122.30
C GLU A 34 74.11 -136.28 -121.54
N GLY A 35 74.48 -135.24 -120.78
CA GLY A 35 73.49 -134.33 -120.14
C GLY A 35 73.96 -132.91 -119.73
N GLY A 36 75.24 -132.55 -119.93
CA GLY A 36 75.84 -131.36 -119.31
C GLY A 36 75.21 -130.00 -119.67
N THR A 37 74.68 -129.85 -120.89
CA THR A 37 74.05 -128.60 -121.37
C THR A 37 72.71 -128.31 -120.69
N GLN A 38 71.90 -129.35 -120.43
CA GLN A 38 70.58 -129.18 -119.80
C GLN A 38 70.71 -128.75 -118.34
N ALA A 39 71.65 -129.33 -117.59
CA ALA A 39 71.91 -128.96 -116.20
C ALA A 39 72.39 -127.49 -116.06
N LEU A 40 73.24 -127.04 -116.98
CA LEU A 40 73.74 -125.66 -117.00
C LEU A 40 72.62 -124.65 -117.31
N ASN A 41 71.75 -124.96 -118.27
CA ASN A 41 70.57 -124.15 -118.57
C ASN A 41 69.60 -124.07 -117.36
N ALA A 42 69.34 -125.18 -116.66
CA ALA A 42 68.49 -125.19 -115.47
C ALA A 42 69.08 -124.40 -114.30
N LEU A 43 70.42 -124.36 -114.16
CA LEU A 43 71.10 -123.50 -113.18
C LEU A 43 71.01 -122.01 -113.57
N GLN A 44 71.16 -121.69 -114.85
CA GLN A 44 71.03 -120.32 -115.36
C GLN A 44 69.59 -119.79 -115.21
N GLU A 45 68.58 -120.62 -115.45
CA GLU A 45 67.17 -120.29 -115.19
C GLU A 45 66.92 -120.05 -113.69
N ARG A 46 67.39 -120.94 -112.81
CA ARG A 46 67.31 -120.75 -111.35
C ARG A 46 67.99 -119.45 -110.90
N LEU A 47 69.19 -119.16 -111.40
CA LEU A 47 69.90 -117.92 -111.10
C LEU A 47 69.11 -116.68 -111.56
N ASN A 48 68.45 -116.75 -112.72
CA ASN A 48 67.63 -115.66 -113.23
C ASN A 48 66.32 -115.49 -112.42
N THR A 49 65.68 -116.58 -111.98
CA THR A 49 64.51 -116.49 -111.09
C THR A 49 64.88 -115.94 -109.71
N GLU A 50 66.03 -116.30 -109.12
CA GLU A 50 66.51 -115.68 -107.87
C GLU A 50 66.89 -114.21 -108.04
N LYS A 51 67.56 -113.82 -109.13
CA LYS A 51 67.79 -112.40 -109.46
C LYS A 51 66.47 -111.62 -109.56
N SER A 52 65.43 -112.23 -110.16
CA SER A 52 64.09 -111.63 -110.26
C SER A 52 63.42 -111.48 -108.89
N LYS A 53 63.35 -112.55 -108.09
CA LYS A 53 62.81 -112.53 -106.71
C LYS A 53 63.55 -111.54 -105.81
N ARG A 54 64.88 -111.49 -105.91
CA ARG A 54 65.70 -110.53 -105.16
C ARG A 54 65.33 -109.09 -105.53
N LYS A 55 65.25 -108.78 -106.82
CA LYS A 55 64.84 -107.45 -107.29
C LYS A 55 63.41 -107.08 -106.85
N THR A 56 62.47 -108.02 -106.83
CA THR A 56 61.11 -107.75 -106.33
C THR A 56 61.07 -107.60 -104.81
N ALA A 57 61.88 -108.34 -104.06
CA ALA A 57 62.02 -108.20 -102.61
C ALA A 57 62.70 -106.87 -102.20
N GLU A 58 63.76 -106.45 -102.91
CA GLU A 58 64.43 -105.16 -102.71
C GLU A 58 63.48 -104.00 -103.03
N SER A 59 62.70 -104.09 -104.12
CA SER A 59 61.65 -103.11 -104.45
C SER A 59 60.52 -103.05 -103.40
N LEU A 60 60.08 -104.22 -102.90
CA LEU A 60 59.06 -104.29 -101.83
C LEU A 60 59.58 -103.73 -100.51
N ALA A 61 60.86 -103.95 -100.19
CA ALA A 61 61.50 -103.38 -99.00
C ALA A 61 61.58 -101.86 -99.09
N GLN A 62 62.00 -101.30 -100.23
CA GLN A 62 62.03 -99.85 -100.48
C GLN A 62 60.64 -99.22 -100.40
N GLU A 63 59.60 -99.87 -100.95
CA GLU A 63 58.22 -99.40 -100.83
C GLU A 63 57.72 -99.45 -99.38
N LYS A 64 58.14 -100.46 -98.58
CA LYS A 64 57.81 -100.53 -97.15
C LYS A 64 58.57 -99.50 -96.33
N GLU A 65 59.83 -99.22 -96.63
CA GLU A 65 60.62 -98.15 -96.02
C GLU A 65 60.00 -96.78 -96.33
N ARG A 66 59.52 -96.56 -97.56
CA ARG A 66 58.77 -95.37 -97.97
C ARG A 66 57.44 -95.24 -97.20
N GLN A 67 56.69 -96.33 -97.06
CA GLN A 67 55.44 -96.34 -96.26
C GLN A 67 55.70 -96.06 -94.78
N VAL A 68 56.73 -96.65 -94.17
CA VAL A 68 57.15 -96.35 -92.78
C VAL A 68 57.62 -94.91 -92.63
N SER A 69 58.34 -94.36 -93.62
CA SER A 69 58.79 -92.96 -93.61
C SER A 69 57.60 -91.99 -93.65
N LEU A 70 56.59 -92.25 -94.50
CA LEU A 70 55.36 -91.45 -94.54
C LEU A 70 54.60 -91.54 -93.20
N LEU A 71 54.34 -92.76 -92.71
CA LEU A 71 53.66 -92.96 -91.42
C LEU A 71 54.42 -92.31 -90.24
N SER A 72 55.75 -92.21 -90.33
CA SER A 72 56.57 -91.50 -89.35
C SER A 72 56.39 -89.98 -89.40
N VAL A 73 56.15 -89.40 -90.59
CA VAL A 73 55.78 -87.97 -90.73
C VAL A 73 54.35 -87.74 -90.24
N ASP A 74 53.40 -88.56 -90.69
CA ASP A 74 51.99 -88.48 -90.27
C ASP A 74 51.85 -88.60 -88.75
N TYR A 75 52.57 -89.55 -88.12
CA TYR A 75 52.58 -89.73 -86.67
C TYR A 75 53.12 -88.50 -85.93
N ARG A 76 54.22 -87.90 -86.40
CA ARG A 76 54.73 -86.63 -85.82
C ARG A 76 53.73 -85.49 -86.00
N GLN A 77 53.07 -85.39 -87.16
CA GLN A 77 52.06 -84.38 -87.42
C GLN A 77 50.84 -84.52 -86.49
N VAL A 78 50.36 -85.75 -86.27
CA VAL A 78 49.29 -86.06 -85.31
C VAL A 78 49.73 -85.80 -83.87
N GLN A 79 50.97 -86.10 -83.49
CA GLN A 79 51.52 -85.74 -82.16
C GLN A 79 51.53 -84.23 -81.94
N VAL A 80 51.94 -83.42 -82.93
CA VAL A 80 51.94 -81.95 -82.83
C VAL A 80 50.51 -81.41 -82.76
N GLN A 81 49.57 -81.97 -83.53
CA GLN A 81 48.15 -81.60 -83.44
C GLN A 81 47.55 -81.94 -82.06
N LEU A 82 47.86 -83.13 -81.51
CA LEU A 82 47.43 -83.52 -80.17
C LEU A 82 48.00 -82.57 -79.10
N ALA A 83 49.30 -82.27 -79.15
CA ALA A 83 49.94 -81.35 -78.21
C ALA A 83 49.35 -79.93 -78.27
N LYS A 84 48.97 -79.46 -79.47
CA LYS A 84 48.24 -78.20 -79.65
C LYS A 84 46.85 -78.26 -78.99
N ILE A 85 46.06 -79.29 -79.28
CA ILE A 85 44.71 -79.46 -78.72
C ILE A 85 44.76 -79.62 -77.19
N GLU A 86 45.78 -80.26 -76.63
CA GLU A 86 46.00 -80.30 -75.19
C GLU A 86 46.32 -78.92 -74.59
N ALA A 87 47.11 -78.09 -75.27
CA ALA A 87 47.41 -76.74 -74.83
C ALA A 87 46.15 -75.84 -74.87
N GLU A 88 45.37 -75.91 -75.95
CA GLU A 88 44.08 -75.21 -76.09
C GLU A 88 43.10 -75.68 -74.99
N LYS A 89 42.98 -76.99 -74.76
CA LYS A 89 42.18 -77.55 -73.66
C LYS A 89 42.62 -77.05 -72.28
N ARG A 90 43.93 -76.97 -72.00
CA ARG A 90 44.45 -76.40 -70.74
C ARG A 90 44.07 -74.92 -70.61
N GLN A 91 44.17 -74.15 -71.70
CA GLN A 91 43.79 -72.73 -71.71
C GLN A 91 42.28 -72.53 -71.45
N GLU A 92 41.41 -73.32 -72.08
CA GLU A 92 39.97 -73.25 -71.82
C GLU A 92 39.59 -73.71 -70.40
N VAL A 93 40.27 -74.71 -69.84
CA VAL A 93 40.05 -75.12 -68.44
C VAL A 93 40.40 -73.99 -67.46
N GLU A 94 41.49 -73.25 -67.66
CA GLU A 94 41.81 -72.09 -66.80
C GLU A 94 40.87 -70.90 -67.04
N LYS A 95 40.39 -70.67 -68.27
CA LYS A 95 39.33 -69.69 -68.54
C LYS A 95 38.03 -70.03 -67.80
N VAL A 96 37.59 -71.30 -67.85
CA VAL A 96 36.39 -71.77 -67.14
C VAL A 96 36.53 -71.60 -65.63
N LYS A 97 37.69 -71.95 -65.04
CA LYS A 97 37.97 -71.66 -63.62
C LYS A 97 37.95 -70.17 -63.28
N GLY A 98 38.45 -69.32 -64.18
CA GLY A 98 38.41 -67.86 -64.03
C GLY A 98 36.98 -67.32 -64.02
N LEU A 99 36.16 -67.74 -64.98
CA LEU A 99 34.74 -67.37 -65.08
C LEU A 99 33.93 -67.91 -63.90
N GLN A 100 34.19 -69.14 -63.44
CA GLN A 100 33.50 -69.70 -62.28
C GLN A 100 33.78 -68.89 -61.01
N LYS A 101 35.04 -68.50 -60.76
CA LYS A 101 35.39 -67.59 -59.65
C LYS A 101 34.74 -66.21 -59.77
N GLN A 102 34.52 -65.70 -60.98
CA GLN A 102 33.78 -64.45 -61.19
C GLN A 102 32.30 -64.62 -60.84
N ILE A 103 31.67 -65.73 -61.24
CA ILE A 103 30.28 -66.06 -60.86
C ILE A 103 30.16 -66.16 -59.34
N GLU A 104 31.04 -66.92 -58.67
CA GLU A 104 31.09 -67.06 -57.21
C GLU A 104 31.19 -65.68 -56.52
N LEU A 105 32.04 -64.77 -57.02
CA LEU A 105 32.18 -63.40 -56.50
C LEU A 105 30.95 -62.51 -56.74
N GLU A 106 30.25 -62.64 -57.87
CA GLU A 106 29.00 -61.89 -58.13
C GLU A 106 27.81 -62.46 -57.34
N GLU A 107 27.74 -63.76 -57.10
CA GLU A 107 26.74 -64.35 -56.20
C GLU A 107 26.93 -63.86 -54.76
N ASP A 108 28.17 -63.78 -54.29
CA ASP A 108 28.52 -63.27 -52.97
C ASP A 108 28.17 -61.78 -52.81
N LYS A 109 28.38 -60.96 -53.86
CA LYS A 109 27.93 -59.56 -53.91
C LYS A 109 26.40 -59.47 -53.92
N ARG A 110 25.71 -60.27 -54.74
CA ARG A 110 24.25 -60.32 -54.84
C ARG A 110 23.62 -60.70 -53.49
N ASN A 111 24.21 -61.64 -52.77
CA ASN A 111 23.76 -62.05 -51.43
C ASN A 111 23.93 -60.92 -50.41
N LYS A 112 25.06 -60.20 -50.42
CA LYS A 112 25.29 -59.02 -49.56
C LYS A 112 24.27 -57.91 -49.85
N LEU A 113 24.14 -57.49 -51.10
CA LEU A 113 23.16 -56.47 -51.51
C LEU A 113 21.71 -56.86 -51.21
N MET A 114 21.37 -58.15 -51.23
CA MET A 114 20.05 -58.65 -50.82
C MET A 114 19.83 -58.52 -49.31
N SER A 115 20.84 -58.80 -48.49
CA SER A 115 20.82 -58.57 -47.05
C SER A 115 20.69 -57.07 -46.73
N ASP A 116 21.47 -56.22 -47.40
CA ASP A 116 21.47 -54.76 -47.19
C ASP A 116 20.13 -54.13 -47.61
N LEU A 117 19.50 -54.65 -48.67
CA LEU A 117 18.14 -54.27 -49.07
C LEU A 117 17.09 -54.71 -48.04
N GLN A 118 17.26 -55.88 -47.43
CA GLN A 118 16.35 -56.39 -46.40
C GLN A 118 16.45 -55.58 -45.09
N THR A 119 17.66 -55.21 -44.65
CA THR A 119 17.85 -54.34 -43.48
C THR A 119 17.26 -52.95 -43.73
N ALA A 120 17.62 -52.30 -44.85
CA ALA A 120 17.08 -51.00 -45.23
C ALA A 120 15.54 -50.99 -45.35
N SER A 121 14.93 -52.08 -45.86
CA SER A 121 13.48 -52.24 -45.91
C SER A 121 12.84 -52.29 -44.51
N SER A 122 13.48 -52.98 -43.56
CA SER A 122 13.01 -53.03 -42.17
C SER A 122 13.18 -51.70 -41.42
N GLU A 123 14.28 -50.98 -41.67
CA GLU A 123 14.51 -49.63 -41.14
C GLU A 123 13.53 -48.61 -41.69
N LEU A 124 13.19 -48.68 -42.99
CA LEU A 124 12.15 -47.86 -43.61
C LEU A 124 10.76 -48.16 -43.01
N SER A 125 10.46 -49.41 -42.71
CA SER A 125 9.22 -49.82 -42.03
C SER A 125 9.12 -49.25 -40.62
N LEU A 126 10.21 -49.34 -39.84
CA LEU A 126 10.31 -48.74 -38.50
C LEU A 126 10.25 -47.20 -38.53
N SER A 127 10.84 -46.58 -39.55
CA SER A 127 10.80 -45.13 -39.72
C SER A 127 9.38 -44.64 -40.02
N ARG A 128 8.66 -45.34 -40.92
CA ARG A 128 7.23 -45.10 -41.22
C ARG A 128 6.30 -45.36 -40.05
N SER A 129 6.62 -46.29 -39.14
CA SER A 129 5.81 -46.51 -37.94
C SER A 129 6.02 -45.41 -36.90
N ARG A 130 7.26 -44.92 -36.74
CA ARG A 130 7.59 -43.73 -35.92
C ARG A 130 6.94 -42.46 -36.46
N GLU A 131 7.05 -42.19 -37.76
CA GLU A 131 6.39 -41.08 -38.45
C GLU A 131 4.87 -41.03 -38.14
N ARG A 132 4.19 -42.18 -38.28
CA ARG A 132 2.76 -42.34 -37.94
C ARG A 132 2.45 -42.21 -36.45
N ALA A 133 3.41 -42.44 -35.55
CA ALA A 133 3.24 -42.17 -34.12
C ALA A 133 3.31 -40.66 -33.86
N THR A 134 4.39 -40.01 -34.30
CA THR A 134 4.59 -38.56 -34.14
C THR A 134 3.48 -37.74 -34.81
N ALA A 135 2.94 -38.18 -35.94
CA ALA A 135 1.81 -37.51 -36.59
C ALA A 135 0.53 -37.53 -35.72
N ARG A 136 0.27 -38.60 -34.96
CA ARG A 136 -0.86 -38.67 -34.01
C ARG A 136 -0.61 -37.83 -32.77
N GLU A 137 0.62 -37.85 -32.24
CA GLU A 137 1.03 -37.02 -31.09
C GLU A 137 0.89 -35.53 -31.41
N VAL A 138 1.24 -35.11 -32.64
CA VAL A 138 1.01 -33.76 -33.15
C VAL A 138 -0.48 -33.42 -33.20
N GLU A 139 -1.36 -34.32 -33.68
CA GLU A 139 -2.80 -34.04 -33.76
C GLU A 139 -3.45 -33.92 -32.38
N VAL A 140 -3.14 -34.84 -31.46
CA VAL A 140 -3.58 -34.76 -30.04
C VAL A 140 -3.07 -33.47 -29.39
N SER A 141 -1.86 -33.03 -29.72
CA SER A 141 -1.31 -31.76 -29.24
C SER A 141 -2.06 -30.53 -29.80
N LYS A 142 -2.52 -30.57 -31.07
CA LYS A 142 -3.37 -29.52 -31.64
C LYS A 142 -4.75 -29.47 -30.97
N GLU A 143 -5.39 -30.61 -30.73
CA GLU A 143 -6.66 -30.67 -30.02
C GLU A 143 -6.54 -30.11 -28.60
N SER A 144 -5.47 -30.49 -27.88
CA SER A 144 -5.17 -29.97 -26.55
C SER A 144 -4.98 -28.45 -26.56
N ARG A 145 -4.18 -27.93 -27.51
CA ARG A 145 -4.00 -26.49 -27.72
C ARG A 145 -5.32 -25.78 -28.01
N GLN A 146 -6.19 -26.32 -28.86
CA GLN A 146 -7.48 -25.71 -29.17
C GLN A 146 -8.37 -25.62 -27.93
N ARG A 147 -8.47 -26.69 -27.13
CA ARG A 147 -9.25 -26.69 -25.88
C ARG A 147 -8.74 -25.62 -24.90
N LEU A 148 -7.41 -25.50 -24.75
CA LEU A 148 -6.79 -24.46 -23.93
C LEU A 148 -7.03 -23.04 -24.47
N GLU A 149 -7.08 -22.85 -25.79
CA GLU A 149 -7.43 -21.56 -26.41
C GLU A 149 -8.90 -21.19 -26.21
N GLU A 150 -9.81 -22.16 -26.29
CA GLU A 150 -11.23 -21.99 -25.96
C GLU A 150 -11.45 -21.66 -24.48
N ASP A 151 -10.75 -22.34 -23.56
CA ASP A 151 -10.85 -22.07 -22.12
C ASP A 151 -10.19 -20.73 -21.73
N LEU A 152 -9.08 -20.36 -22.36
CA LEU A 152 -8.50 -19.01 -22.24
C LEU A 152 -9.44 -17.92 -22.78
N HIS A 153 -10.25 -18.22 -23.82
CA HIS A 153 -11.28 -17.30 -24.29
C HIS A 153 -12.40 -17.14 -23.26
N LYS A 154 -12.94 -18.26 -22.74
CA LYS A 154 -13.98 -18.27 -21.68
C LYS A 154 -13.53 -17.50 -20.44
N LEU A 155 -12.29 -17.71 -19.99
CA LEU A 155 -11.71 -16.99 -18.84
C LEU A 155 -11.56 -15.48 -19.11
N ARG A 156 -11.14 -15.07 -20.31
CA ARG A 156 -11.08 -13.65 -20.69
C ARG A 156 -12.46 -13.01 -20.73
N THR A 157 -13.48 -13.71 -21.22
CA THR A 157 -14.86 -13.21 -21.19
C THR A 157 -15.42 -13.14 -19.77
N GLY A 158 -15.10 -14.12 -18.91
CA GLY A 158 -15.46 -14.10 -17.48
C GLY A 158 -14.89 -12.87 -16.77
N ILE A 159 -13.57 -12.67 -16.85
CA ILE A 159 -12.88 -11.48 -16.29
C ILE A 159 -13.50 -10.17 -16.81
N SER A 160 -13.96 -10.12 -18.06
CA SER A 160 -14.63 -8.94 -18.63
C SER A 160 -16.05 -8.73 -18.09
N VAL A 161 -16.77 -9.77 -17.69
CA VAL A 161 -18.08 -9.67 -17.03
C VAL A 161 -17.90 -9.30 -15.56
N ASP A 162 -16.97 -9.95 -14.87
CA ASP A 162 -16.63 -9.68 -13.47
C ASP A 162 -16.19 -8.22 -13.30
N ALA A 163 -15.40 -7.67 -14.24
CA ALA A 163 -14.98 -6.28 -14.24
C ALA A 163 -16.15 -5.28 -14.42
N VAL A 164 -17.21 -5.66 -15.15
CA VAL A 164 -18.43 -4.83 -15.28
C VAL A 164 -19.24 -4.90 -13.97
N GLN A 165 -19.45 -6.11 -13.42
CA GLN A 165 -20.16 -6.28 -12.15
C GLN A 165 -19.46 -5.57 -10.99
N MET A 166 -18.13 -5.64 -10.91
CA MET A 166 -17.33 -4.90 -9.92
C MET A 166 -17.50 -3.38 -10.07
N LYS A 167 -17.63 -2.87 -11.30
CA LYS A 167 -17.92 -1.44 -11.53
C LYS A 167 -19.35 -1.09 -11.12
N GLU A 168 -20.35 -1.89 -11.47
CA GLU A 168 -21.75 -1.66 -11.08
C GLU A 168 -21.91 -1.67 -9.54
N LEU A 169 -21.20 -2.56 -8.84
CA LEU A 169 -21.14 -2.60 -7.38
C LEU A 169 -20.40 -1.37 -6.79
N GLN A 170 -19.34 -0.88 -7.44
CA GLN A 170 -18.66 0.35 -7.03
C GLN A 170 -19.55 1.59 -7.23
N ASP A 171 -20.12 1.77 -8.43
CA ASP A 171 -21.02 2.88 -8.75
C ASP A 171 -22.21 2.92 -7.76
N SER A 172 -22.76 1.74 -7.41
CA SER A 172 -23.80 1.59 -6.38
C SER A 172 -23.33 1.94 -4.96
N LEU A 173 -22.12 1.49 -4.57
CA LEU A 173 -21.54 1.85 -3.27
C LEU A 173 -21.28 3.36 -3.15
N GLU A 174 -20.89 4.03 -4.24
CA GLU A 174 -20.69 5.48 -4.27
C GLU A 174 -22.02 6.25 -4.10
N THR A 175 -23.14 5.78 -4.66
CA THR A 175 -24.47 6.39 -4.40
C THR A 175 -24.93 6.18 -2.96
N GLU A 176 -24.74 4.99 -2.37
CA GLU A 176 -25.05 4.73 -0.96
C GLU A 176 -24.18 5.56 0.01
N GLN A 177 -22.91 5.82 -0.33
CA GLN A 177 -22.05 6.75 0.41
C GLN A 177 -22.56 8.20 0.32
N TYR A 178 -23.07 8.62 -0.84
CA TYR A 178 -23.70 9.93 -1.01
C TYR A 178 -24.98 10.07 -0.16
N PHE A 179 -25.90 9.10 -0.22
CA PHE A 179 -27.10 9.09 0.62
C PHE A 179 -26.76 9.07 2.12
N THR A 180 -25.80 8.23 2.52
CA THR A 180 -25.28 8.18 3.90
C THR A 180 -24.74 9.54 4.35
N THR A 181 -24.08 10.29 3.46
CA THR A 181 -23.55 11.62 3.76
C THR A 181 -24.67 12.65 3.87
N LEU A 182 -25.67 12.61 2.97
CA LEU A 182 -26.85 13.46 3.02
C LEU A 182 -27.64 13.26 4.33
N TYR A 183 -27.93 12.02 4.72
CA TYR A 183 -28.62 11.72 5.98
C TYR A 183 -27.81 12.14 7.22
N LYS A 184 -26.47 12.01 7.20
CA LYS A 184 -25.61 12.54 8.28
C LYS A 184 -25.71 14.07 8.40
N THR A 185 -25.79 14.77 7.27
CA THR A 185 -25.98 16.23 7.24
C THR A 185 -27.35 16.63 7.77
N GLN A 186 -28.42 15.99 7.30
CA GLN A 186 -29.79 16.22 7.79
C GLN A 186 -29.93 15.95 9.30
N VAL A 187 -29.29 14.90 9.82
CA VAL A 187 -29.25 14.60 11.26
C VAL A 187 -28.41 15.61 12.05
N LYS A 188 -27.46 16.31 11.43
CA LYS A 188 -26.72 17.42 12.05
C LYS A 188 -27.58 18.69 12.08
N GLU A 189 -28.20 19.05 10.97
CA GLU A 189 -29.09 20.22 10.85
C GLU A 189 -30.25 20.14 11.84
N LEU A 190 -30.96 19.00 11.90
CA LEU A 190 -32.05 18.77 12.86
C LEU A 190 -31.58 18.81 14.33
N LYS A 191 -30.32 18.46 14.63
CA LYS A 191 -29.75 18.61 15.97
C LYS A 191 -29.42 20.06 16.31
N GLU A 192 -28.96 20.83 15.33
CA GLU A 192 -28.67 22.27 15.50
C GLU A 192 -30.00 23.05 15.67
N GLU A 193 -31.03 22.73 14.88
CA GLU A 193 -32.40 23.25 15.09
C GLU A 193 -32.94 22.92 16.49
N VAL A 194 -32.85 21.65 16.92
CA VAL A 194 -33.31 21.25 18.27
C VAL A 194 -32.53 21.98 19.37
N GLN A 195 -31.21 22.16 19.23
CA GLN A 195 -30.43 22.93 20.19
C GLN A 195 -30.84 24.40 20.25
N ASP A 196 -31.10 25.04 19.11
CA ASP A 196 -31.54 26.44 19.07
C ASP A 196 -32.97 26.62 19.60
N ARG A 197 -33.86 25.65 19.35
CA ARG A 197 -35.17 25.60 20.02
C ARG A 197 -35.04 25.42 21.54
N SER A 198 -34.13 24.58 22.02
CA SER A 198 -33.88 24.44 23.46
C SER A 198 -33.31 25.72 24.08
N LYS A 199 -32.43 26.47 23.39
CA LYS A 199 -31.97 27.79 23.85
C LYS A 199 -33.15 28.77 23.96
N GLN A 200 -33.97 28.87 22.91
CA GLN A 200 -35.17 29.72 22.90
C GLN A 200 -36.12 29.40 24.07
N ILE A 201 -36.34 28.13 24.39
CA ILE A 201 -37.15 27.71 25.53
C ILE A 201 -36.52 28.19 26.86
N VAL A 202 -35.23 27.93 27.08
CA VAL A 202 -34.52 28.32 28.32
C VAL A 202 -34.44 29.85 28.50
N ASP A 203 -34.37 30.61 27.41
CA ASP A 203 -34.40 32.07 27.46
C ASP A 203 -35.81 32.61 27.78
N LEU A 204 -36.86 32.05 27.16
CA LEU A 204 -38.26 32.36 27.49
C LEU A 204 -38.64 31.95 28.93
N GLU A 205 -38.16 30.81 29.42
CA GLU A 205 -38.33 30.39 30.81
C GLU A 205 -37.71 31.41 31.79
N ARG A 206 -36.57 32.01 31.41
CA ARG A 206 -35.92 33.08 32.21
C ARG A 206 -36.69 34.39 32.17
N GLU A 207 -37.25 34.77 31.02
CA GLU A 207 -38.14 35.95 30.91
C GLU A 207 -39.43 35.76 31.71
N ILE A 208 -40.01 34.55 31.68
CA ILE A 208 -41.17 34.19 32.50
C ILE A 208 -40.82 34.26 33.99
N HIS A 209 -39.68 33.72 34.42
CA HIS A 209 -39.23 33.80 35.82
C HIS A 209 -39.04 35.25 36.28
N SER A 210 -38.33 36.06 35.49
CA SER A 210 -38.13 37.48 35.80
C SER A 210 -39.45 38.26 35.86
N SER A 211 -40.41 37.93 34.99
CA SER A 211 -41.76 38.51 34.98
C SER A 211 -42.56 38.08 36.23
N GLN A 212 -42.44 36.82 36.64
CA GLN A 212 -43.07 36.29 37.86
C GLN A 212 -42.48 36.94 39.12
N GLU A 213 -41.15 37.14 39.18
CA GLU A 213 -40.49 37.89 40.27
C GLU A 213 -40.94 39.35 40.32
N GLN A 214 -41.05 40.01 39.17
CA GLN A 214 -41.52 41.40 39.08
C GLN A 214 -42.99 41.53 39.51
N ILE A 215 -43.86 40.59 39.11
CA ILE A 215 -45.27 40.52 39.56
C ILE A 215 -45.34 40.21 41.05
N HIS A 216 -44.51 39.29 41.58
CA HIS A 216 -44.49 38.97 43.00
C HIS A 216 -44.02 40.16 43.86
N ALA A 217 -42.97 40.86 43.43
CA ALA A 217 -42.53 42.11 44.06
C ALA A 217 -43.59 43.22 44.00
N GLY A 218 -44.28 43.35 42.86
CA GLY A 218 -45.40 44.27 42.68
C GLY A 218 -46.57 43.96 43.63
N ASN A 219 -47.00 42.70 43.69
CA ASN A 219 -48.04 42.22 44.60
C ASN A 219 -47.64 42.46 46.06
N ASN A 220 -46.42 42.10 46.47
CA ASN A 220 -45.94 42.35 47.84
C ASN A 220 -45.95 43.85 48.18
N ARG A 221 -45.63 44.74 47.22
CA ARG A 221 -45.72 46.19 47.42
C ARG A 221 -47.16 46.67 47.60
N VAL A 222 -48.08 46.19 46.76
CA VAL A 222 -49.53 46.49 46.88
C VAL A 222 -50.08 45.96 48.20
N ASP A 223 -49.64 44.78 48.65
CA ASP A 223 -50.10 44.14 49.88
C ASP A 223 -49.62 44.89 51.14
N VAL A 224 -48.40 45.45 51.10
CA VAL A 224 -47.88 46.36 52.13
C VAL A 224 -48.61 47.71 52.09
N GLU A 225 -48.83 48.29 50.91
CA GLU A 225 -49.56 49.55 50.74
C GLU A 225 -51.02 49.43 51.21
N ALA A 226 -51.69 48.32 50.92
CA ALA A 226 -53.07 48.04 51.36
C ALA A 226 -53.17 47.86 52.89
N LYS A 227 -52.15 47.25 53.52
CA LYS A 227 -52.07 47.16 54.99
C LYS A 227 -51.81 48.52 55.63
N ALA A 228 -50.93 49.33 55.04
CA ALA A 228 -50.65 50.69 55.50
C ALA A 228 -51.88 51.62 55.34
N ARG A 229 -52.54 51.57 54.17
CA ARG A 229 -53.79 52.29 53.86
C ARG A 229 -54.89 51.92 54.86
N ARG A 230 -55.14 50.63 55.10
CA ARG A 230 -56.13 50.17 56.11
C ARG A 230 -55.79 50.67 57.51
N GLY A 231 -54.53 50.62 57.92
CA GLY A 231 -54.09 51.15 59.21
C GLY A 231 -54.32 52.66 59.35
N ALA A 232 -54.12 53.42 58.27
CA ALA A 232 -54.41 54.85 58.22
C ALA A 232 -55.92 55.15 58.22
N GLU A 233 -56.73 54.37 57.48
CA GLU A 233 -58.20 54.45 57.46
C GLU A 233 -58.79 54.13 58.86
N GLU A 234 -58.29 53.09 59.53
CA GLU A 234 -58.66 52.77 60.91
C GLU A 234 -58.24 53.86 61.91
N MET A 235 -57.15 54.58 61.64
CA MET A 235 -56.69 55.70 62.48
C MET A 235 -57.54 56.95 62.23
N ALA A 236 -57.85 57.26 60.97
CA ALA A 236 -58.77 58.34 60.60
C ALA A 236 -60.16 58.13 61.21
N ALA A 237 -60.74 56.92 61.09
CA ALA A 237 -62.03 56.59 61.67
C ALA A 237 -62.05 56.58 63.21
N LYS A 238 -60.89 56.51 63.89
CA LYS A 238 -60.76 56.75 65.34
C LYS A 238 -60.74 58.26 65.63
N LEU A 239 -59.94 59.02 64.88
CA LEU A 239 -59.86 60.48 65.01
C LEU A 239 -61.19 61.18 64.68
N GLU A 240 -61.99 60.67 63.75
CA GLU A 240 -63.34 61.17 63.47
C GLU A 240 -64.32 60.90 64.63
N LYS A 241 -64.20 59.75 65.30
CA LYS A 241 -64.98 59.44 66.51
C LYS A 241 -64.55 60.32 67.68
N GLU A 242 -63.26 60.53 67.87
CA GLU A 242 -62.76 61.48 68.88
C GLU A 242 -63.21 62.90 68.56
N LYS A 243 -63.10 63.36 67.31
CA LYS A 243 -63.58 64.66 66.84
C LYS A 243 -65.07 64.85 67.11
N THR A 244 -65.91 63.90 66.72
CA THR A 244 -67.37 64.00 66.94
C THR A 244 -67.75 63.96 68.42
N ILE A 245 -67.04 63.19 69.25
CA ILE A 245 -67.20 63.25 70.72
C ILE A 245 -66.86 64.66 71.24
N ARG A 246 -65.72 65.25 70.81
CA ARG A 246 -65.33 66.62 71.22
C ARG A 246 -66.27 67.70 70.69
N GLU A 247 -66.83 67.53 69.50
CA GLU A 247 -67.85 68.44 68.95
C GLU A 247 -69.13 68.39 69.77
N LEU A 248 -69.56 67.19 70.23
CA LEU A 248 -70.68 67.04 71.15
C LEU A 248 -70.39 67.59 72.55
N GLU A 249 -69.20 67.38 73.12
CA GLU A 249 -68.77 67.99 74.39
C GLU A 249 -68.80 69.52 74.31
N VAL A 250 -68.27 70.11 73.23
CA VAL A 250 -68.29 71.56 72.99
C VAL A 250 -69.72 72.06 72.78
N GLN A 251 -70.56 71.34 72.04
CA GLN A 251 -71.97 71.70 71.85
C GLN A 251 -72.76 71.65 73.17
N GLU A 252 -72.50 70.66 74.03
CA GLU A 252 -73.12 70.55 75.35
C GLU A 252 -72.66 71.69 76.28
N LEU A 253 -71.36 72.04 76.26
CA LEU A 253 -70.83 73.19 77.00
C LEU A 253 -71.40 74.51 76.49
N CYS A 254 -71.49 74.72 75.18
CA CYS A 254 -72.13 75.90 74.58
C CYS A 254 -73.62 75.98 74.95
N SER A 255 -74.34 74.85 74.96
CA SER A 255 -75.73 74.78 75.41
C SER A 255 -75.87 75.12 76.90
N LYS A 256 -75.03 74.56 77.76
CA LYS A 256 -74.96 74.89 79.20
C LYS A 256 -74.70 76.38 79.41
N HIS A 257 -73.73 76.97 78.71
CA HIS A 257 -73.44 78.40 78.78
C HIS A 257 -74.58 79.28 78.23
N ALA A 258 -75.26 78.88 77.14
CA ALA A 258 -76.41 79.62 76.62
C ALA A 258 -77.60 79.60 77.59
N ASN A 259 -77.88 78.46 78.22
CA ASN A 259 -78.90 78.32 79.26
C ASN A 259 -78.54 79.13 80.52
N GLU A 260 -77.27 79.13 80.93
CA GLU A 260 -76.78 79.92 82.07
C GLU A 260 -76.82 81.42 81.81
N VAL A 261 -76.41 81.88 80.61
CA VAL A 261 -76.59 83.27 80.17
C VAL A 261 -78.07 83.64 80.19
N THR A 262 -78.96 82.79 79.66
CA THR A 262 -80.41 83.04 79.68
C THR A 262 -80.94 83.13 81.12
N ARG A 263 -80.47 82.27 82.04
CA ARG A 263 -80.82 82.30 83.47
C ARG A 263 -80.35 83.58 84.16
N ILE A 264 -79.12 84.02 83.89
CA ILE A 264 -78.54 85.26 84.42
C ILE A 264 -79.29 86.47 83.85
N THR A 265 -79.61 86.50 82.55
CA THR A 265 -80.38 87.57 81.92
C THR A 265 -81.80 87.66 82.48
N ALA A 266 -82.48 86.53 82.71
CA ALA A 266 -83.78 86.52 83.39
C ALA A 266 -83.69 87.05 84.83
N SER A 267 -82.67 86.62 85.59
CA SER A 267 -82.41 87.13 86.93
C SER A 267 -82.10 88.64 86.94
N LEU A 268 -81.41 89.15 85.91
CA LEU A 268 -81.14 90.56 85.74
C LEU A 268 -82.41 91.35 85.42
N SER A 269 -83.30 90.82 84.56
CA SER A 269 -84.62 91.42 84.30
C SER A 269 -85.42 91.56 85.60
N THR A 270 -85.50 90.49 86.41
CA THR A 270 -86.21 90.56 87.70
C THR A 270 -85.59 91.54 88.69
N ALA A 271 -84.27 91.76 88.63
CA ALA A 271 -83.59 92.78 89.44
C ALA A 271 -83.87 94.21 88.93
N GLN A 272 -83.94 94.40 87.61
CA GLN A 272 -84.31 95.68 86.98
C GLN A 272 -85.80 96.03 87.21
N GLU A 273 -86.68 95.03 87.23
CA GLU A 273 -88.09 95.19 87.62
C GLU A 273 -88.21 95.63 89.09
N GLN A 274 -87.42 95.02 89.99
CA GLN A 274 -87.32 95.44 91.40
C GLN A 274 -86.72 96.84 91.56
N GLU A 275 -85.71 97.21 90.76
CA GLU A 275 -85.13 98.56 90.71
C GLU A 275 -86.18 99.60 90.29
N GLN A 276 -86.98 99.30 89.25
CA GLN A 276 -88.07 100.17 88.82
C GLN A 276 -89.21 100.27 89.84
N GLU A 277 -89.53 99.20 90.57
CA GLU A 277 -90.52 99.22 91.65
C GLU A 277 -90.04 100.07 92.83
N LEU A 278 -88.78 99.91 93.24
CA LEU A 278 -88.16 100.74 94.27
C LEU A 278 -88.08 102.21 93.85
N SER A 279 -87.79 102.51 92.58
CA SER A 279 -87.81 103.87 92.04
C SER A 279 -89.20 104.50 92.11
N ARG A 280 -90.25 103.77 91.67
CA ARG A 280 -91.65 104.23 91.76
C ARG A 280 -92.12 104.45 93.20
N SER A 281 -91.72 103.57 94.13
CA SER A 281 -91.97 103.74 95.57
C SER A 281 -91.25 104.97 96.15
N LEU A 282 -90.01 105.21 95.72
CA LEU A 282 -89.19 106.35 96.17
C LEU A 282 -89.73 107.69 95.64
N ASP A 283 -90.30 107.72 94.43
CA ASP A 283 -90.98 108.91 93.89
C ASP A 283 -92.35 109.16 94.55
N SER A 284 -93.11 108.12 94.88
CA SER A 284 -94.33 108.24 95.72
C SER A 284 -93.99 108.90 97.07
N ARG A 285 -92.90 108.45 97.72
CA ARG A 285 -92.38 109.04 98.96
C ARG A 285 -91.96 110.51 98.84
N LYS A 286 -91.59 110.99 97.65
CA LYS A 286 -91.32 112.43 97.41
C LYS A 286 -92.61 113.24 97.34
N GLN A 287 -93.65 112.72 96.68
CA GLN A 287 -94.95 113.41 96.64
C GLN A 287 -95.57 113.55 98.03
N GLU A 288 -95.53 112.49 98.84
CA GLU A 288 -95.94 112.53 100.26
C GLU A 288 -95.18 113.61 101.07
N PHE A 289 -93.87 113.76 100.82
CA PHE A 289 -93.04 114.78 101.47
C PHE A 289 -93.43 116.21 101.06
N ASP A 290 -93.64 116.46 99.76
CA ASP A 290 -93.99 117.80 99.25
C ASP A 290 -95.39 118.27 99.69
N GLU A 291 -96.34 117.36 99.87
CA GLU A 291 -97.67 117.67 100.42
C GLU A 291 -97.62 118.02 101.92
N VAL A 292 -96.86 117.25 102.71
CA VAL A 292 -96.62 117.56 104.14
C VAL A 292 -95.91 118.90 104.30
N ASN A 293 -94.91 119.19 103.46
CA ASN A 293 -94.15 120.44 103.50
C ASN A 293 -95.03 121.68 103.21
N LYS A 294 -95.97 121.59 102.25
CA LYS A 294 -96.97 122.65 102.00
C LYS A 294 -97.95 122.84 103.16
N SER A 295 -98.40 121.74 103.78
CA SER A 295 -99.29 121.78 104.95
C SER A 295 -98.63 122.49 106.14
N LEU A 296 -97.34 122.20 106.38
CA LEU A 296 -96.53 122.85 107.41
C LEU A 296 -96.42 124.36 107.17
N GLN A 297 -96.16 124.79 105.93
CA GLN A 297 -95.94 126.18 105.59
C GLN A 297 -97.18 127.08 105.82
N ILE A 298 -98.38 126.55 105.61
CA ILE A 298 -99.64 127.28 105.87
C ILE A 298 -99.89 127.41 107.38
N LYS A 299 -99.66 126.34 108.16
CA LYS A 299 -99.84 126.38 109.62
C LYS A 299 -98.80 127.24 110.35
N GLN A 300 -97.64 127.49 109.73
CA GLN A 300 -96.59 128.34 110.30
C GLN A 300 -96.99 129.83 110.41
N GLN A 301 -97.94 130.34 109.59
CA GLN A 301 -98.32 131.76 109.60
C GLN A 301 -99.43 132.12 110.62
N GLU A 302 -100.26 131.18 111.06
CA GLU A 302 -101.34 131.45 112.03
C GLU A 302 -100.84 131.57 113.49
N ILE A 303 -99.61 131.11 113.77
CA ILE A 303 -99.10 130.93 115.15
C ILE A 303 -98.32 132.17 115.67
N CYS A 304 -97.89 133.08 114.79
CA CYS A 304 -97.03 134.21 115.15
C CYS A 304 -97.71 135.40 115.84
N SER A 305 -99.03 135.39 116.10
CA SER A 305 -99.76 136.57 116.62
C SER A 305 -100.40 136.41 118.01
N LEU A 306 -100.33 135.23 118.64
CA LEU A 306 -101.02 134.94 119.92
C LEU A 306 -100.18 134.15 120.95
N SER A 307 -98.85 134.17 120.83
CA SER A 307 -97.93 133.36 121.67
C SER A 307 -97.07 134.16 122.66
N GLU A 308 -97.47 135.37 123.04
CA GLU A 308 -96.75 136.22 124.01
C GLU A 308 -97.27 136.07 125.46
N GLN A 309 -98.06 135.03 125.75
CA GLN A 309 -98.52 134.72 127.12
C GLN A 309 -98.50 133.22 127.46
N ARG A 310 -97.70 132.90 128.50
CA ARG A 310 -97.46 131.59 129.17
C ARG A 310 -96.51 130.67 128.39
N SER A 311 -95.30 130.31 128.85
CA SER A 311 -94.70 130.09 130.19
C SER A 311 -94.90 128.70 130.80
N SER A 312 -93.82 128.22 131.42
CA SER A 312 -93.67 127.16 132.44
C SER A 312 -93.79 125.68 132.02
N GLU A 313 -92.80 124.91 132.50
CA GLU A 313 -92.81 123.47 132.86
C GLU A 313 -93.10 122.40 131.79
N THR A 314 -92.03 121.91 131.14
CA THR A 314 -91.54 120.51 131.18
C THR A 314 -90.49 120.32 130.08
N GLU A 315 -89.23 119.96 130.30
CA GLU A 315 -88.50 119.45 131.48
C GLU A 315 -88.96 118.09 132.05
N ARG A 316 -89.52 117.23 131.19
CA ARG A 316 -89.82 115.84 131.53
C ARG A 316 -89.53 114.96 130.31
N LEU A 317 -88.85 113.82 130.52
CA LEU A 317 -88.33 112.92 129.46
C LEU A 317 -87.18 113.55 128.61
N GLN A 318 -86.12 114.12 129.17
CA GLN A 318 -85.02 113.41 129.87
C GLN A 318 -84.85 111.90 129.60
N LYS A 319 -83.64 111.54 129.17
CA LYS A 319 -82.91 110.30 129.51
C LYS A 319 -83.65 108.97 129.40
N GLN A 320 -83.67 108.41 128.20
CA GLN A 320 -83.37 106.99 127.97
C GLN A 320 -82.88 106.83 126.50
N LEU A 321 -81.99 105.90 126.13
CA LEU A 321 -80.99 105.13 126.89
C LEU A 321 -80.09 104.41 125.87
N GLU A 322 -78.80 104.75 125.83
CA GLU A 322 -77.70 103.77 125.85
C GLU A 322 -77.87 102.51 124.96
N GLN A 323 -77.73 102.64 123.64
CA GLN A 323 -77.33 101.49 122.79
C GLN A 323 -76.55 101.88 121.52
N GLU A 324 -75.90 103.05 121.54
CA GLU A 324 -74.75 103.37 120.69
C GLU A 324 -73.55 102.53 121.14
N LYS A 325 -73.57 101.22 120.80
CA LYS A 325 -72.56 100.26 121.25
C LYS A 325 -72.21 99.21 120.19
N ILE A 326 -70.91 99.21 119.88
CA ILE A 326 -70.12 98.10 119.31
C ILE A 326 -70.11 98.01 117.77
N LEU A 327 -69.34 98.95 117.20
CA LEU A 327 -68.29 98.71 116.19
C LEU A 327 -67.86 97.22 116.10
N LYS A 328 -67.95 96.55 114.94
CA LYS A 328 -66.91 96.53 113.88
C LYS A 328 -65.46 96.54 114.39
N MET A 329 -64.83 95.36 114.52
CA MET A 329 -63.39 95.22 114.85
C MET A 329 -62.71 93.97 114.26
N GLN A 330 -62.07 94.12 113.08
CA GLN A 330 -60.80 93.48 112.63
C GLN A 330 -60.64 91.95 112.34
N ALA A 331 -59.54 91.64 111.61
CA ALA A 331 -58.83 90.35 111.34
C ALA A 331 -59.56 89.24 110.53
N VAL A 332 -59.12 88.69 109.37
CA VAL A 332 -57.94 88.78 108.44
C VAL A 332 -56.79 87.75 108.58
N ASN A 333 -56.59 86.96 107.50
CA ASN A 333 -55.42 86.09 107.14
C ASN A 333 -55.18 84.81 107.98
N LYS A 334 -54.45 83.76 107.53
CA LYS A 334 -53.51 83.52 106.38
C LYS A 334 -53.64 82.01 105.97
N LEU A 335 -53.51 81.48 104.74
CA LEU A 335 -52.64 81.64 103.55
C LEU A 335 -51.22 81.00 103.65
N ALA A 336 -50.81 80.30 102.57
CA ALA A 336 -49.51 79.66 102.23
C ALA A 336 -49.17 78.29 102.88
N GLU A 337 -48.41 77.33 102.29
CA GLU A 337 -47.90 77.00 100.93
C GLU A 337 -47.42 75.50 100.97
N VAL A 338 -47.60 74.54 100.03
CA VAL A 338 -47.30 74.37 98.57
C VAL A 338 -45.99 73.54 98.30
N MET A 339 -45.99 72.76 97.18
CA MET A 339 -44.90 71.96 96.54
C MET A 339 -44.69 70.46 96.92
N ALA A 340 -44.18 69.53 96.06
CA ALA A 340 -44.24 69.31 94.59
C ALA A 340 -43.46 68.01 94.12
N ARG A 341 -43.62 67.61 92.83
CA ARG A 341 -42.75 66.73 91.95
C ARG A 341 -42.96 65.18 92.03
N LYS A 342 -42.47 64.27 91.14
CA LYS A 342 -42.14 64.14 89.67
C LYS A 342 -41.30 62.83 89.45
N ASP A 343 -41.34 61.90 88.47
CA ASP A 343 -42.09 61.57 87.21
C ASP A 343 -41.90 60.07 86.78
N ASN A 344 -42.67 59.62 85.75
CA ASN A 344 -42.34 58.64 84.66
C ASN A 344 -42.51 57.08 84.73
N TYR A 345 -42.62 56.48 83.52
CA TYR A 345 -42.94 55.08 83.11
C TYR A 345 -41.68 54.14 83.00
N SER A 346 -41.67 52.78 82.91
CA SER A 346 -42.61 51.67 82.48
C SER A 346 -42.58 51.28 80.97
N ALA A 347 -42.63 50.02 80.46
CA ALA A 347 -42.22 48.66 80.93
C ALA A 347 -42.29 47.51 79.84
N ASN A 348 -41.24 46.65 79.74
CA ASN A 348 -41.21 45.16 79.56
C ASN A 348 -41.79 44.34 78.33
N LYS A 349 -41.07 43.23 77.95
CA LYS A 349 -41.50 41.94 77.27
C LYS A 349 -41.81 41.91 75.72
N LYS A 350 -41.69 40.80 74.93
CA LYS A 350 -41.16 39.38 75.09
C LYS A 350 -40.96 38.60 73.73
N GLY A 351 -39.91 37.73 73.62
CA GLY A 351 -39.86 36.48 72.79
C GLY A 351 -39.24 36.54 71.36
N GLY A 352 -38.72 35.47 70.73
CA GLY A 352 -38.39 34.08 71.17
C GLY A 352 -37.98 33.07 70.04
N LYS A 353 -37.51 31.85 70.42
CA LYS A 353 -37.19 30.61 69.61
C LYS A 353 -35.75 30.40 69.06
N GLN A 354 -35.49 29.19 68.51
CA GLN A 354 -34.21 28.43 68.52
C GLN A 354 -34.17 27.35 67.40
N GLU A 355 -33.00 27.00 66.84
CA GLU A 355 -32.78 25.72 66.12
C GLU A 355 -31.30 25.20 66.20
N SER A 356 -30.94 24.10 65.51
CA SER A 356 -29.84 23.18 65.88
C SER A 356 -28.90 22.73 64.73
N TRP A 357 -27.65 22.38 65.06
CA TRP A 357 -26.57 21.96 64.15
C TRP A 357 -25.98 20.60 64.60
N ALA A 358 -26.34 19.48 63.94
CA ALA A 358 -25.89 18.15 64.40
C ALA A 358 -25.81 16.98 63.38
N THR A 359 -26.31 17.09 62.14
CA THR A 359 -26.70 15.90 61.35
C THR A 359 -25.92 15.58 60.06
N ASN A 360 -25.14 16.52 59.49
CA ASN A 360 -24.65 16.36 58.10
C ASN A 360 -23.31 15.62 57.90
N LEU A 361 -22.51 15.37 58.94
CA LEU A 361 -21.12 14.93 58.73
C LEU A 361 -20.96 13.47 58.28
N LYS A 362 -21.86 12.56 58.68
CA LYS A 362 -21.69 11.10 58.50
C LYS A 362 -22.06 10.55 57.12
N LYS A 363 -22.59 11.37 56.20
CA LYS A 363 -22.99 10.93 54.86
C LYS A 363 -21.83 11.01 53.85
N ARG A 364 -21.13 12.15 53.84
CA ARG A 364 -20.01 12.46 52.92
C ARG A 364 -18.86 11.46 52.99
N ASP A 365 -18.60 10.91 54.17
CA ASP A 365 -17.49 9.96 54.43
C ASP A 365 -17.68 8.58 53.77
N LYS A 366 -18.93 8.14 53.54
CA LYS A 366 -19.21 6.90 52.80
C LYS A 366 -19.07 7.10 51.29
N GLU A 367 -19.50 8.26 50.79
CA GLU A 367 -19.42 8.60 49.36
C GLU A 367 -17.96 8.75 48.91
N TYR A 368 -17.10 9.39 49.72
CA TYR A 368 -15.67 9.54 49.42
C TYR A 368 -14.93 8.19 49.25
N ARG A 369 -15.21 7.21 50.13
CA ARG A 369 -14.60 5.87 50.05
C ARG A 369 -15.07 5.08 48.83
N LYS A 370 -16.35 5.22 48.47
CA LYS A 370 -16.89 4.60 47.24
C LYS A 370 -16.20 5.20 46.00
N LEU A 371 -16.17 6.53 45.89
CA LEU A 371 -15.58 7.23 44.76
C LEU A 371 -14.09 6.88 44.55
N ASN A 372 -13.34 6.69 45.64
CA ASN A 372 -11.93 6.28 45.57
C ASN A 372 -11.75 4.82 45.13
N MET A 373 -12.69 3.93 45.45
CA MET A 373 -12.66 2.53 44.98
C MET A 373 -13.08 2.44 43.50
N ASP A 374 -14.10 3.21 43.10
CA ASP A 374 -14.52 3.33 41.69
C ASP A 374 -13.33 3.85 40.84
N LEU A 375 -12.64 4.91 41.29
CA LEU A 375 -11.43 5.47 40.66
C LEU A 375 -10.29 4.44 40.52
N GLN A 376 -10.11 3.57 41.52
CA GLN A 376 -9.11 2.49 41.49
C GLN A 376 -9.44 1.48 40.38
N THR A 377 -10.70 1.05 40.28
CA THR A 377 -11.12 0.10 39.23
C THR A 377 -11.03 0.69 37.82
N GLU A 378 -11.29 1.99 37.63
CA GLU A 378 -11.10 2.63 36.32
C GLU A 378 -9.63 2.75 35.93
N ARG A 379 -8.71 2.97 36.89
CA ARG A 379 -7.26 2.90 36.63
C ARG A 379 -6.81 1.51 36.22
N GLU A 380 -7.35 0.47 36.85
CA GLU A 380 -7.05 -0.92 36.52
C GLU A 380 -7.61 -1.31 35.13
N LYS A 381 -8.84 -0.90 34.80
CA LYS A 381 -9.41 -1.04 33.45
C LYS A 381 -8.59 -0.30 32.39
N PHE A 382 -8.17 0.94 32.67
CA PHE A 382 -7.37 1.72 31.73
C PHE A 382 -5.98 1.09 31.49
N ASN A 383 -5.32 0.60 32.55
CA ASN A 383 -4.05 -0.11 32.42
C ASN A 383 -4.21 -1.43 31.66
N ALA A 384 -5.28 -2.19 31.91
CA ALA A 384 -5.57 -3.42 31.16
C ALA A 384 -5.87 -3.13 29.67
N ALA A 385 -6.63 -2.06 29.38
CA ALA A 385 -6.88 -1.61 28.02
C ALA A 385 -5.59 -1.15 27.32
N SER A 386 -4.74 -0.36 27.99
CA SER A 386 -3.45 0.10 27.46
C SER A 386 -2.51 -1.07 27.16
N SER A 387 -2.41 -2.05 28.06
CA SER A 387 -1.65 -3.29 27.85
C SER A 387 -2.19 -4.12 26.67
N LYS A 388 -3.52 -4.21 26.53
CA LYS A 388 -4.16 -4.86 25.39
C LYS A 388 -3.80 -4.18 24.06
N HIS A 389 -3.98 -2.86 23.96
CA HIS A 389 -3.64 -2.11 22.74
C HIS A 389 -2.14 -2.18 22.42
N GLN A 390 -1.26 -2.18 23.44
CA GLN A 390 0.18 -2.35 23.26
C GLN A 390 0.53 -3.73 22.66
N LYS A 391 -0.18 -4.79 23.07
CA LYS A 391 -0.02 -6.14 22.52
C LYS A 391 -0.60 -6.26 21.12
N GLU A 392 -1.80 -5.72 20.87
CA GLU A 392 -2.42 -5.68 19.54
C GLU A 392 -1.53 -4.92 18.54
N LEU A 393 -0.90 -3.82 18.95
CA LEU A 393 0.03 -3.04 18.12
C LEU A 393 1.32 -3.82 17.80
N GLN A 394 1.81 -4.66 18.72
CA GLN A 394 2.93 -5.59 18.47
C GLN A 394 2.52 -6.72 17.50
N GLU A 395 1.32 -7.26 17.63
CA GLU A 395 0.78 -8.31 16.74
C GLU A 395 0.56 -7.77 15.32
N GLN A 396 0.01 -6.56 15.17
CA GLN A 396 -0.12 -5.88 13.87
C GLN A 396 1.26 -5.59 13.25
N ALA A 397 2.26 -5.18 14.05
CA ALA A 397 3.62 -4.97 13.55
C ALA A 397 4.29 -6.27 13.06
N ALA A 398 4.01 -7.41 13.71
CA ALA A 398 4.47 -8.72 13.25
C ALA A 398 3.79 -9.15 11.94
N LEU A 399 2.47 -8.99 11.84
CA LEU A 399 1.72 -9.30 10.61
C LEU A 399 2.19 -8.47 9.41
N LEU A 400 2.41 -7.15 9.60
CA LEU A 400 2.95 -6.28 8.55
C LEU A 400 4.37 -6.69 8.11
N TYR A 401 5.19 -7.23 9.01
CA TYR A 401 6.50 -7.76 8.66
C TYR A 401 6.38 -9.06 7.84
N GLU A 402 5.50 -9.98 8.23
CA GLU A 402 5.24 -11.22 7.48
C GLU A 402 4.65 -10.95 6.09
N GLU A 403 3.70 -10.02 5.98
CA GLU A 403 3.12 -9.57 4.71
C GLU A 403 4.21 -8.92 3.83
N SER A 404 5.07 -8.08 4.39
CA SER A 404 6.20 -7.48 3.67
C SER A 404 7.17 -8.53 3.11
N GLN A 405 7.46 -9.58 3.87
CA GLN A 405 8.28 -10.71 3.42
C GLN A 405 7.56 -11.56 2.35
N ALA A 406 6.26 -11.79 2.47
CA ALA A 406 5.47 -12.50 1.47
C ALA A 406 5.41 -11.71 0.14
N LYS A 407 5.17 -10.40 0.21
CA LYS A 407 5.17 -9.48 -0.93
C LYS A 407 6.52 -9.45 -1.65
N LEU A 408 7.63 -9.45 -0.91
CA LEU A 408 8.97 -9.51 -1.50
C LEU A 408 9.19 -10.83 -2.27
N ARG A 409 8.77 -11.98 -1.71
CA ARG A 409 8.87 -13.28 -2.41
C ARG A 409 8.04 -13.30 -3.70
N LEU A 410 6.78 -12.86 -3.63
CA LEU A 410 5.90 -12.79 -4.80
C LEU A 410 6.43 -11.83 -5.88
N GLN A 411 7.06 -10.72 -5.49
CA GLN A 411 7.73 -9.83 -6.45
C GLN A 411 8.93 -10.51 -7.13
N MET A 412 9.73 -11.30 -6.40
CA MET A 412 10.86 -12.04 -6.97
C MET A 412 10.40 -13.18 -7.90
N GLU A 413 9.29 -13.85 -7.58
CA GLU A 413 8.66 -14.83 -8.47
C GLU A 413 8.11 -14.16 -9.73
N ALA A 414 7.38 -13.05 -9.59
CA ALA A 414 6.86 -12.27 -10.71
C ALA A 414 7.99 -11.76 -11.62
N ASP A 415 9.07 -11.21 -11.07
CA ASP A 415 10.26 -10.78 -11.83
C ASP A 415 10.92 -11.95 -12.60
N ALA A 416 10.99 -13.14 -11.99
CA ALA A 416 11.51 -14.34 -12.65
C ALA A 416 10.60 -14.81 -13.79
N LYS A 417 9.27 -14.78 -13.59
CA LYS A 417 8.28 -15.11 -14.64
C LYS A 417 8.23 -14.07 -15.76
N ASP A 418 8.43 -12.79 -15.47
CA ASP A 418 8.59 -11.74 -16.48
C ASP A 418 9.83 -11.99 -17.35
N SER A 419 10.93 -12.47 -16.74
CA SER A 419 12.13 -12.88 -17.49
C SER A 419 11.94 -14.18 -18.29
N GLU A 420 11.11 -15.12 -17.82
CA GLU A 420 10.72 -16.31 -18.59
C GLU A 420 9.86 -15.93 -19.80
N ILE A 421 8.89 -15.03 -19.61
CA ILE A 421 8.05 -14.46 -20.67
C ILE A 421 8.90 -13.69 -21.69
N GLU A 422 9.87 -12.86 -21.25
CA GLU A 422 10.83 -12.23 -22.18
C GLU A 422 11.66 -13.27 -22.95
N GLN A 423 12.07 -14.37 -22.32
CA GLN A 423 12.80 -15.44 -23.01
C GLN A 423 11.92 -16.16 -24.05
N LEU A 424 10.64 -16.38 -23.76
CA LEU A 424 9.67 -16.98 -24.68
C LEU A 424 9.32 -16.03 -25.83
N HIS A 425 9.07 -14.75 -25.56
CA HIS A 425 8.87 -13.74 -26.60
C HIS A 425 10.08 -13.62 -27.53
N ARG A 426 11.33 -13.64 -27.00
CA ARG A 426 12.54 -13.63 -27.85
C ARG A 426 12.69 -14.91 -28.68
N ARG A 427 12.31 -16.08 -28.14
CA ARG A 427 12.25 -17.34 -28.92
C ARG A 427 11.21 -17.25 -30.04
N LEU A 428 10.01 -16.71 -29.76
CA LEU A 428 8.98 -16.50 -30.76
C LEU A 428 9.43 -15.50 -31.84
N VAL A 429 10.10 -14.40 -31.47
CA VAL A 429 10.66 -13.44 -32.43
C VAL A 429 11.75 -14.09 -33.29
N SER A 430 12.67 -14.87 -32.71
CA SER A 430 13.67 -15.65 -33.48
C SER A 430 12.98 -16.56 -34.50
N LEU A 431 12.08 -17.44 -34.04
CA LEU A 431 11.34 -18.36 -34.91
C LEU A 431 10.49 -17.63 -35.95
N THR A 432 10.00 -16.43 -35.65
CA THR A 432 9.27 -15.59 -36.60
C THR A 432 10.20 -15.01 -37.66
N VAL A 433 11.42 -14.59 -37.30
CA VAL A 433 12.47 -14.17 -38.25
C VAL A 433 12.93 -15.35 -39.11
N ASP A 434 13.17 -16.52 -38.50
CA ASP A 434 13.51 -17.77 -39.19
C ASP A 434 12.40 -18.23 -40.17
N THR A 435 11.15 -17.84 -39.90
CA THR A 435 9.99 -18.06 -40.80
C THR A 435 9.78 -16.89 -41.79
N ALA A 436 10.33 -15.70 -41.52
CA ALA A 436 10.13 -14.47 -42.28
C ALA A 436 11.17 -14.24 -43.38
N SER A 437 11.23 -15.21 -44.29
CA SER A 437 11.60 -15.07 -45.70
C SER A 437 13.06 -15.28 -46.12
N VAL A 438 13.19 -16.10 -47.17
CA VAL A 438 14.30 -16.07 -48.13
C VAL A 438 14.16 -14.82 -49.01
N ALA A 439 14.49 -13.64 -48.46
CA ALA A 439 14.42 -12.37 -49.17
C ALA A 439 15.57 -11.42 -48.80
N SER A 440 16.73 -11.66 -49.39
CA SER A 440 17.78 -10.69 -49.74
C SER A 440 17.81 -9.36 -48.96
N ILE A 441 18.40 -9.37 -47.77
CA ILE A 441 18.89 -8.18 -47.06
C ILE A 441 20.39 -8.35 -46.77
N SER A 442 21.11 -7.23 -46.69
CA SER A 442 22.58 -7.13 -46.80
C SER A 442 23.40 -7.86 -45.73
N GLU A 443 24.49 -8.48 -46.17
CA GLU A 443 25.53 -9.11 -45.35
C GLU A 443 26.31 -8.07 -44.50
N ASN A 444 25.82 -7.67 -43.32
CA ASN A 444 26.65 -6.88 -42.38
C ASN A 444 26.29 -6.91 -40.87
N ASP A 445 25.23 -7.60 -40.44
CA ASP A 445 24.82 -7.66 -39.01
C ASP A 445 24.69 -9.11 -38.47
N HIS A 446 25.44 -10.06 -39.04
CA HIS A 446 25.28 -11.49 -38.73
C HIS A 446 25.78 -11.95 -37.33
N ASP A 447 26.39 -11.04 -36.56
CA ASP A 447 26.92 -11.28 -35.20
C ASP A 447 25.83 -11.34 -34.10
N ASP A 448 24.58 -10.95 -34.39
CA ASP A 448 23.52 -10.90 -33.36
C ASP A 448 23.00 -12.27 -32.90
N MET A 449 23.49 -13.37 -33.49
CA MET A 449 23.26 -14.74 -32.98
C MET A 449 23.82 -14.97 -31.55
N GLY A 450 24.58 -14.01 -31.00
CA GLY A 450 25.06 -14.01 -29.63
C GLY A 450 24.15 -13.32 -28.59
N ASN A 451 22.89 -12.96 -28.89
CA ASN A 451 22.08 -12.01 -28.09
C ASN A 451 21.57 -12.51 -26.69
N ARG A 452 22.16 -13.58 -26.15
CA ARG A 452 21.97 -14.03 -24.77
C ARG A 452 23.18 -13.64 -23.93
N LEU A 453 23.03 -12.62 -23.10
CA LEU A 453 24.04 -12.25 -22.10
C LEU A 453 23.74 -13.01 -20.79
N GLU A 454 24.07 -14.30 -20.80
CA GLU A 454 23.96 -15.18 -19.65
C GLU A 454 25.21 -16.05 -19.49
N GLY A 455 25.49 -16.49 -18.26
CA GLY A 455 26.61 -17.37 -17.96
C GLY A 455 27.13 -17.28 -16.52
N TRP A 456 28.21 -18.00 -16.26
CA TRP A 456 28.79 -18.13 -14.93
C TRP A 456 29.71 -16.95 -14.58
N LEU A 457 29.40 -16.24 -13.49
CA LEU A 457 30.24 -15.22 -12.86
C LEU A 457 30.51 -15.62 -11.40
N SER A 458 31.51 -15.00 -10.77
CA SER A 458 31.80 -15.26 -9.36
C SER A 458 31.81 -13.96 -8.54
N LEU A 459 31.09 -13.96 -7.42
CA LEU A 459 30.94 -12.82 -6.50
C LEU A 459 31.88 -12.99 -5.30
N PRO A 460 32.38 -11.90 -4.68
CA PRO A 460 33.18 -12.00 -3.46
C PRO A 460 32.32 -12.50 -2.31
N ASN A 461 32.74 -13.57 -1.63
CA ASN A 461 31.96 -14.15 -0.53
C ASN A 461 31.92 -13.24 0.72
N LYS A 462 32.98 -12.43 0.92
CA LYS A 462 33.09 -11.30 1.86
C LYS A 462 34.10 -10.27 1.32
N GLN A 463 34.14 -9.06 1.89
CA GLN A 463 35.05 -7.95 1.52
C GLN A 463 36.57 -8.26 1.64
N ASN A 464 36.93 -9.40 2.27
CA ASN A 464 38.27 -9.97 2.23
C ASN A 464 38.28 -11.25 1.37
N ILE A 465 38.41 -11.05 0.06
CA ILE A 465 38.37 -12.08 -0.99
C ILE A 465 39.45 -13.15 -0.74
N ARG A 466 40.70 -12.75 -0.49
CA ARG A 466 41.84 -13.64 -0.21
C ARG A 466 41.61 -14.62 0.97
N LYS A 467 40.69 -14.33 1.89
CA LYS A 467 40.34 -15.23 3.01
C LYS A 467 39.06 -16.06 2.79
N HIS A 468 38.11 -15.59 2.00
CA HIS A 468 36.77 -16.21 1.90
C HIS A 468 36.39 -16.71 0.50
N GLY A 469 37.25 -16.45 -0.50
CA GLY A 469 37.09 -16.91 -1.88
C GLY A 469 35.98 -16.20 -2.65
N TRP A 470 35.75 -16.74 -3.85
CA TRP A 470 34.71 -16.31 -4.78
C TRP A 470 33.57 -17.34 -4.78
N LYS A 471 32.32 -16.89 -4.61
CA LYS A 471 31.10 -17.71 -4.76
C LYS A 471 30.66 -17.67 -6.23
N LYS A 472 30.75 -18.80 -6.92
CA LYS A 472 30.29 -18.95 -8.31
C LYS A 472 28.76 -18.91 -8.36
N GLN A 473 28.18 -18.17 -9.29
CA GLN A 473 26.73 -18.03 -9.52
C GLN A 473 26.43 -17.94 -11.02
N TYR A 474 25.22 -18.32 -11.42
CA TYR A 474 24.75 -18.22 -12.79
C TYR A 474 23.97 -16.90 -12.96
N VAL A 475 24.36 -16.09 -13.94
CA VAL A 475 23.84 -14.72 -14.11
C VAL A 475 23.16 -14.60 -15.46
N VAL A 476 21.95 -14.03 -15.47
CA VAL A 476 21.10 -13.83 -16.66
C VAL A 476 20.71 -12.35 -16.76
N VAL A 477 20.89 -11.75 -17.94
CA VAL A 477 20.52 -10.34 -18.19
C VAL A 477 19.25 -10.26 -19.04
N SER A 478 18.16 -9.79 -18.42
CA SER A 478 16.89 -9.40 -19.06
C SER A 478 17.01 -8.01 -19.72
N SER A 479 15.98 -7.54 -20.44
CA SER A 479 15.92 -6.16 -20.92
C SER A 479 15.85 -5.12 -19.78
N ARG A 480 15.33 -5.51 -18.62
CA ARG A 480 15.04 -4.63 -17.46
C ARG A 480 15.80 -4.99 -16.19
N LYS A 481 16.28 -6.23 -16.02
CA LYS A 481 16.93 -6.71 -14.77
C LYS A 481 18.15 -7.58 -15.03
N ILE A 482 19.07 -7.66 -14.06
CA ILE A 482 20.14 -8.66 -13.97
C ILE A 482 19.78 -9.62 -12.82
N ILE A 483 19.74 -10.92 -13.10
CA ILE A 483 19.24 -11.95 -12.18
C ILE A 483 20.34 -12.96 -11.89
N PHE A 484 20.52 -13.30 -10.60
CA PHE A 484 21.58 -14.18 -10.11
C PHE A 484 20.98 -15.44 -9.45
N TYR A 485 21.43 -16.62 -9.89
CA TYR A 485 21.02 -17.94 -9.39
C TYR A 485 22.24 -18.68 -8.79
N ASN A 486 22.06 -19.66 -7.90
CA ASN A 486 23.20 -20.45 -7.41
C ASN A 486 23.63 -21.50 -8.46
N THR A 487 22.67 -22.12 -9.15
CA THR A 487 22.91 -23.06 -10.26
C THR A 487 22.22 -22.64 -11.55
N GLU A 488 22.60 -23.26 -12.66
CA GLU A 488 21.94 -23.10 -13.97
C GLU A 488 20.57 -23.79 -14.02
N ASN A 489 20.33 -24.81 -13.18
CA ASN A 489 19.06 -25.52 -13.06
C ASN A 489 18.03 -24.78 -12.18
N ASP A 490 18.51 -23.95 -11.25
CA ASP A 490 17.68 -23.07 -10.41
C ASP A 490 16.79 -22.17 -11.28
N LYS A 491 17.31 -21.73 -12.43
CA LYS A 491 16.66 -20.84 -13.42
C LYS A 491 15.23 -21.27 -13.81
N LEU A 492 14.93 -22.56 -13.73
CA LEU A 492 13.61 -23.12 -14.07
C LEU A 492 12.77 -23.52 -12.84
N ASN A 493 13.39 -23.69 -11.66
CA ASN A 493 12.81 -24.44 -10.54
C ASN A 493 12.89 -23.74 -9.16
N SER A 494 13.54 -22.57 -9.05
CA SER A 494 13.58 -21.84 -7.76
C SER A 494 13.84 -20.34 -7.92
N ASP A 495 13.35 -19.57 -6.95
CA ASP A 495 13.50 -18.11 -6.91
C ASP A 495 14.99 -17.69 -6.89
N PRO A 496 15.38 -16.66 -7.67
CA PRO A 496 16.75 -16.17 -7.74
C PRO A 496 17.27 -15.68 -6.39
N VAL A 497 18.59 -15.67 -6.23
CA VAL A 497 19.28 -15.26 -5.00
C VAL A 497 19.30 -13.74 -4.86
N LEU A 498 19.50 -13.06 -5.98
CA LEU A 498 19.69 -11.62 -6.08
C LEU A 498 19.17 -11.12 -7.44
N ILE A 499 18.52 -9.95 -7.43
CA ILE A 499 18.03 -9.26 -8.62
C ILE A 499 18.50 -7.80 -8.54
N LEU A 500 19.02 -7.27 -9.65
CA LEU A 500 19.35 -5.85 -9.83
C LEU A 500 18.49 -5.24 -10.95
N ASP A 501 17.84 -4.11 -10.68
CA ASP A 501 17.11 -3.36 -11.71
C ASP A 501 18.09 -2.55 -12.58
N LEU A 502 18.04 -2.74 -13.90
CA LEU A 502 18.90 -2.00 -14.84
C LEU A 502 18.64 -0.49 -14.78
N SER A 503 17.39 -0.08 -14.60
CA SER A 503 17.00 1.33 -14.42
C SER A 503 17.61 2.01 -13.18
N LYS A 504 18.18 1.23 -12.25
CA LYS A 504 18.92 1.70 -11.06
C LYS A 504 20.43 1.49 -11.19
N LEU A 505 20.92 0.87 -12.26
CA LEU A 505 22.34 0.63 -12.55
C LEU A 505 22.97 1.86 -13.24
N PHE A 506 24.00 2.44 -12.64
CA PHE A 506 24.64 3.67 -13.10
C PHE A 506 25.70 3.43 -14.18
N HIS A 507 26.61 2.47 -13.95
CA HIS A 507 27.64 2.06 -14.92
C HIS A 507 28.26 0.68 -14.60
N VAL A 508 29.01 0.17 -15.57
CA VAL A 508 29.92 -0.98 -15.46
C VAL A 508 31.31 -0.55 -15.91
N ARG A 509 32.38 -1.05 -15.26
CA ARG A 509 33.76 -0.84 -15.71
C ARG A 509 34.68 -2.01 -15.37
N SER A 510 35.77 -2.17 -16.11
CA SER A 510 36.91 -2.97 -15.68
C SER A 510 37.56 -2.36 -14.43
N VAL A 511 38.13 -3.20 -13.57
CA VAL A 511 38.85 -2.74 -12.37
C VAL A 511 40.36 -2.61 -12.60
N SER A 512 41.00 -1.79 -11.79
CA SER A 512 42.45 -1.63 -11.68
C SER A 512 43.01 -2.28 -10.42
N GLN A 513 44.34 -2.31 -10.30
CA GLN A 513 45.05 -2.74 -9.09
C GLN A 513 44.68 -1.91 -7.83
N GLY A 514 44.30 -0.63 -8.01
CA GLY A 514 43.87 0.24 -6.91
C GLY A 514 42.45 -0.04 -6.42
N ASP A 515 41.58 -0.56 -7.29
CA ASP A 515 40.20 -0.91 -6.95
C ASP A 515 40.11 -2.21 -6.15
N VAL A 516 41.03 -3.17 -6.39
CA VAL A 516 40.98 -4.51 -5.77
C VAL A 516 42.33 -4.91 -5.15
N ILE A 517 42.82 -4.09 -4.22
CA ILE A 517 44.08 -4.26 -3.45
C ILE A 517 44.26 -5.58 -2.67
N ARG A 518 43.30 -6.51 -2.73
CA ARG A 518 43.29 -7.80 -2.01
C ARG A 518 42.95 -9.02 -2.88
N ALA A 519 42.87 -8.86 -4.20
CA ALA A 519 42.77 -9.99 -5.13
C ALA A 519 44.14 -10.37 -5.68
N ASP A 520 44.29 -11.61 -6.14
CA ASP A 520 45.52 -12.07 -6.77
C ASP A 520 45.72 -11.42 -8.14
N ALA A 521 46.97 -11.11 -8.51
CA ALA A 521 47.28 -10.38 -9.75
C ALA A 521 46.81 -11.09 -11.04
N LYS A 522 46.54 -12.40 -10.98
CA LYS A 522 45.97 -13.22 -12.08
C LYS A 522 44.45 -13.05 -12.24
N ASP A 523 43.77 -12.58 -11.20
CA ASP A 523 42.32 -12.38 -11.17
C ASP A 523 41.92 -10.96 -11.56
N ILE A 524 42.72 -9.95 -11.17
CA ILE A 524 42.45 -8.53 -11.45
C ILE A 524 42.02 -8.23 -12.91
N PRO A 525 42.71 -8.69 -13.98
CA PRO A 525 42.28 -8.45 -15.36
C PRO A 525 41.00 -9.19 -15.77
N ARG A 526 40.46 -10.07 -14.92
CA ARG A 526 39.20 -10.81 -15.10
C ARG A 526 38.05 -10.25 -14.24
N ILE A 527 38.30 -9.26 -13.38
CA ILE A 527 37.29 -8.64 -12.53
C ILE A 527 36.69 -7.40 -13.20
N PHE A 528 35.42 -7.14 -12.95
CA PHE A 528 34.74 -5.88 -13.28
C PHE A 528 33.84 -5.41 -12.13
N GLN A 529 33.52 -4.12 -12.10
CA GLN A 529 32.70 -3.45 -11.10
C GLN A 529 31.37 -3.00 -11.70
N LEU A 530 30.27 -3.24 -10.99
CA LEU A 530 28.97 -2.59 -11.19
C LEU A 530 28.78 -1.52 -10.11
N LEU A 531 28.20 -0.37 -10.48
CA LEU A 531 27.77 0.67 -9.53
C LEU A 531 26.27 0.96 -9.74
N TYR A 532 25.45 0.80 -8.70
CA TYR A 532 23.98 0.90 -8.76
C TYR A 532 23.40 1.60 -7.52
N ALA A 533 22.18 2.13 -7.64
CA ALA A 533 21.43 2.63 -6.49
C ALA A 533 20.90 1.45 -5.66
N GLY A 534 21.21 1.43 -4.37
CA GLY A 534 20.97 0.30 -3.47
C GLY A 534 19.52 -0.02 -3.16
N GLU A 535 18.57 0.83 -3.61
CA GLU A 535 17.14 0.54 -3.68
C GLU A 535 16.79 -0.52 -4.74
N GLY A 536 17.55 -0.57 -5.84
CA GLY A 536 17.32 -1.48 -6.97
C GLY A 536 17.90 -2.88 -6.76
N GLU A 537 17.98 -3.35 -5.51
CA GLU A 537 18.60 -4.62 -5.12
C GLU A 537 17.64 -5.47 -4.28
N SER A 538 17.09 -6.53 -4.88
CA SER A 538 16.23 -7.50 -4.18
C SER A 538 17.02 -8.78 -3.89
N ARG A 539 17.12 -9.16 -2.62
CA ARG A 539 17.76 -10.41 -2.17
C ARG A 539 16.75 -11.40 -1.61
N LYS A 540 16.99 -12.68 -1.85
CA LYS A 540 16.20 -13.79 -1.30
C LYS A 540 16.39 -13.88 0.23
N PRO A 541 15.33 -13.73 1.05
CA PRO A 541 15.44 -13.84 2.50
C PRO A 541 16.01 -15.19 2.92
N GLY A 542 17.11 -15.16 3.69
CA GLY A 542 17.78 -16.38 4.21
C GLY A 542 18.75 -17.10 3.25
N ALA A 543 18.98 -16.60 2.03
CA ALA A 543 19.90 -17.25 1.08
C ALA A 543 21.40 -17.03 1.37
N ASP A 544 21.73 -16.08 2.25
CA ASP A 544 23.08 -15.84 2.74
C ASP A 544 23.26 -16.53 4.10
N GLY A 545 24.03 -17.62 4.14
CA GLY A 545 24.45 -18.34 5.35
C GLY A 545 25.45 -17.58 6.24
N ASN A 546 25.38 -16.25 6.23
CA ASN A 546 26.10 -15.38 7.13
C ASN A 546 25.22 -15.06 8.35
N ASN A 547 25.79 -15.20 9.55
CA ASN A 547 25.26 -14.49 10.72
C ASN A 547 25.09 -12.99 10.41
N PRO A 548 24.18 -12.27 11.10
CA PRO A 548 23.94 -10.83 10.93
C PRO A 548 25.12 -10.01 11.50
N LEU A 549 26.29 -10.14 10.87
CA LEU A 549 27.60 -9.62 11.26
C LEU A 549 28.47 -9.33 10.01
N ASP A 550 27.90 -8.67 9.01
CA ASP A 550 28.58 -7.50 8.45
C ASP A 550 27.76 -6.23 8.73
N VAL A 551 27.55 -6.02 10.02
CA VAL A 551 26.98 -4.79 10.57
C VAL A 551 28.12 -3.81 10.90
N SER A 552 29.28 -3.95 10.24
CA SER A 552 30.47 -3.13 10.52
C SER A 552 30.28 -1.67 10.11
N SER A 553 29.45 -1.42 9.09
CA SER A 553 28.98 -0.09 8.70
C SER A 553 27.80 0.45 9.52
N VAL A 554 27.15 -0.38 10.35
CA VAL A 554 25.88 0.00 11.04
C VAL A 554 25.91 -0.12 12.56
N VAL A 555 26.80 -0.91 13.18
CA VAL A 555 26.97 -0.98 14.65
C VAL A 555 27.91 0.10 15.19
N ALA A 556 28.90 0.52 14.40
CA ALA A 556 29.55 1.81 14.62
C ALA A 556 28.52 2.96 14.58
N GLY A 557 27.52 2.83 13.70
CA GLY A 557 26.33 3.69 13.67
C GLY A 557 25.43 3.54 14.89
N ALA A 558 25.12 2.32 15.34
CA ALA A 558 24.12 2.06 16.40
C ALA A 558 24.60 2.44 17.80
N ALA A 559 25.85 2.13 18.16
CA ALA A 559 26.44 2.55 19.44
C ALA A 559 26.59 4.09 19.49
N ALA A 560 26.92 4.72 18.37
CA ALA A 560 26.89 6.17 18.24
C ALA A 560 25.46 6.73 18.25
N ALA A 561 24.47 6.05 17.63
CA ALA A 561 23.08 6.52 17.56
C ALA A 561 22.38 6.50 18.93
N ALA A 562 22.70 5.55 19.81
CA ALA A 562 22.24 5.57 21.20
C ALA A 562 22.70 6.84 21.97
N ALA A 563 23.83 7.44 21.58
CA ALA A 563 24.30 8.72 22.11
C ALA A 563 23.87 9.94 21.27
N CYS A 564 23.72 9.79 19.95
CA CYS A 564 23.43 10.87 19.00
C CYS A 564 21.93 11.11 18.75
N ALA A 565 21.05 10.19 19.14
CA ALA A 565 19.60 10.40 19.16
C ALA A 565 19.17 11.59 20.05
N ALA A 566 20.06 12.03 20.96
CA ALA A 566 19.88 13.24 21.76
C ALA A 566 20.18 14.56 21.02
N ASN A 567 20.76 14.55 19.80
CA ASN A 567 21.30 15.76 19.15
C ASN A 567 21.21 15.84 17.60
N SER A 568 20.58 14.89 16.89
CA SER A 568 20.22 15.07 15.47
C SER A 568 18.72 15.26 15.31
N ALA A 569 18.32 16.23 14.49
CA ALA A 569 16.93 16.55 14.20
C ALA A 569 16.74 16.84 12.70
N ASN A 570 15.60 16.41 12.16
CA ASN A 570 15.26 16.60 10.76
C ASN A 570 14.18 17.67 10.62
N ASN A 571 14.40 18.68 9.78
CA ASN A 571 13.43 19.73 9.51
C ASN A 571 13.50 20.12 8.01
N LYS A 572 12.34 20.22 7.33
CA LYS A 572 12.22 20.62 5.90
C LYS A 572 13.20 19.92 4.92
N GLY A 573 13.46 18.63 5.14
CA GLY A 573 14.36 17.80 4.32
C GLY A 573 15.86 17.93 4.66
N HIS A 574 16.23 18.85 5.54
CA HIS A 574 17.56 18.93 6.13
C HIS A 574 17.72 17.93 7.27
N GLU A 575 18.93 17.42 7.41
CA GLU A 575 19.37 16.58 8.53
C GLU A 575 20.46 17.35 9.26
N PHE A 576 20.12 17.92 10.42
CA PHE A 576 21.01 18.79 11.17
C PHE A 576 21.81 18.02 12.22
N CYS A 577 23.09 18.37 12.36
CA CYS A 577 24.00 17.86 13.37
C CYS A 577 24.59 19.02 14.19
N SER A 578 24.69 18.87 15.51
CA SER A 578 25.28 19.88 16.40
C SER A 578 26.80 20.03 16.17
N ILE A 579 27.26 21.24 15.89
CA ILE A 579 28.68 21.58 15.67
C ILE A 579 29.03 22.85 16.46
N SER A 580 30.30 22.96 16.87
CA SER A 580 30.88 24.12 17.55
C SER A 580 31.93 24.77 16.66
N PHE A 581 31.72 26.01 16.21
CA PHE A 581 32.68 26.70 15.34
C PHE A 581 33.66 27.54 16.15
N HIS A 582 34.95 27.20 16.14
CA HIS A 582 36.02 28.00 16.78
C HIS A 582 36.71 28.98 15.80
N MET A 583 36.18 29.10 14.58
CA MET A 583 36.68 29.96 13.49
C MET A 583 35.55 30.83 12.90
N PRO A 584 35.85 32.02 12.34
CA PRO A 584 34.87 32.94 11.76
C PRO A 584 33.79 32.27 10.89
N THR A 585 32.58 32.17 11.44
CA THR A 585 31.41 31.52 10.83
C THR A 585 30.15 32.29 11.24
N VAL A 586 29.23 32.55 10.31
CA VAL A 586 27.96 33.26 10.57
C VAL A 586 26.75 32.37 10.31
N CYS A 587 25.63 32.69 10.95
CA CYS A 587 24.35 31.99 10.74
C CYS A 587 23.66 32.47 9.46
N GLU A 588 23.24 31.55 8.61
CA GLU A 588 22.59 31.90 7.35
C GLU A 588 21.16 32.46 7.50
N VAL A 589 20.53 32.28 8.66
CA VAL A 589 19.21 32.85 9.00
C VAL A 589 19.35 34.28 9.53
N CYS A 590 20.08 34.50 10.63
CA CYS A 590 20.13 35.81 11.32
C CYS A 590 21.44 36.60 11.15
N GLN A 591 22.41 36.08 10.38
CA GLN A 591 23.74 36.66 10.09
C GLN A 591 24.64 36.95 11.32
N ARG A 592 24.18 36.65 12.55
CA ARG A 592 25.01 36.70 13.76
C ARG A 592 26.11 35.62 13.74
N PRO A 593 27.26 35.83 14.40
CA PRO A 593 28.31 34.82 14.50
C PRO A 593 27.82 33.53 15.18
N LEU A 594 28.25 32.39 14.61
CA LEU A 594 28.13 31.04 15.18
C LEU A 594 29.41 30.62 15.92
N TRP A 595 30.35 31.54 16.12
CA TRP A 595 31.71 31.22 16.54
C TRP A 595 32.19 32.05 17.73
N ALA A 596 33.06 31.44 18.54
CA ALA A 596 33.91 32.11 19.53
C ALA A 596 35.09 31.20 19.90
N MET A 597 36.25 31.76 20.24
CA MET A 597 37.49 31.00 20.45
C MET A 597 37.38 29.95 21.56
N PHE A 598 36.76 30.28 22.70
CA PHE A 598 36.73 29.41 23.89
C PHE A 598 35.38 28.73 24.14
N LYS A 599 34.27 29.34 23.74
CA LYS A 599 32.92 28.82 24.02
C LYS A 599 31.91 29.32 22.96
N PRO A 600 31.88 28.72 21.76
CA PRO A 600 31.02 29.17 20.68
C PRO A 600 29.52 28.98 21.00
N PRO A 601 28.63 29.80 20.39
CA PRO A 601 27.18 29.59 20.46
C PRO A 601 26.77 28.20 19.97
N PRO A 602 25.70 27.57 20.51
CA PRO A 602 25.19 26.30 20.01
C PRO A 602 24.76 26.39 18.55
N ALA A 603 25.48 25.71 17.66
CA ALA A 603 25.23 25.72 16.23
C ALA A 603 24.86 24.34 15.68
N MET A 604 24.17 24.34 14.55
CA MET A 604 23.71 23.17 13.82
C MET A 604 24.14 23.32 12.35
N GLU A 605 24.74 22.28 11.78
CA GLU A 605 25.10 22.20 10.36
C GLU A 605 24.29 21.10 9.68
N CYS A 606 23.69 21.39 8.52
CA CYS A 606 23.02 20.37 7.71
C CYS A 606 24.06 19.49 7.02
N LYS A 607 24.02 18.17 7.27
CA LYS A 607 24.97 17.21 6.67
C LYS A 607 24.93 17.19 5.13
N ARG A 608 23.80 17.59 4.54
CA ARG A 608 23.47 17.43 3.11
C ARG A 608 23.86 18.65 2.27
N CYS A 609 23.45 19.85 2.70
CA CYS A 609 23.69 21.10 1.97
C CYS A 609 24.66 22.06 2.68
N ARG A 610 25.19 21.68 3.85
CA ARG A 610 26.12 22.47 4.68
C ARG A 610 25.57 23.79 5.26
N LEU A 611 24.26 24.00 5.18
CA LEU A 611 23.56 25.15 5.80
C LEU A 611 23.87 25.25 7.31
N LYS A 612 24.24 26.44 7.79
CA LYS A 612 24.66 26.69 9.19
C LYS A 612 23.71 27.62 9.94
N ILE A 613 23.15 27.14 11.05
CA ILE A 613 22.20 27.89 11.89
C ILE A 613 22.52 27.79 13.39
N HIS A 614 22.08 28.77 14.19
CA HIS A 614 22.01 28.58 15.65
C HIS A 614 20.96 27.51 15.97
N ARG A 615 21.17 26.76 17.06
CA ARG A 615 20.20 25.74 17.53
C ARG A 615 18.81 26.35 17.79
N GLU A 616 18.76 27.60 18.22
CA GLU A 616 17.52 28.36 18.48
C GLU A 616 16.62 28.55 17.24
N HIS A 617 17.18 28.59 16.02
CA HIS A 617 16.36 28.73 14.81
C HIS A 617 15.77 27.40 14.31
N LEU A 618 16.22 26.26 14.85
CA LEU A 618 15.80 24.93 14.41
C LEU A 618 14.30 24.67 14.64
N ASP A 619 13.75 25.28 15.70
CA ASP A 619 12.35 25.17 16.11
C ASP A 619 11.46 26.23 15.43
N ASN A 620 12.04 27.36 14.98
CA ASN A 620 11.34 28.40 14.22
C ASN A 620 11.22 28.01 12.73
N VAL A 621 10.31 27.06 12.46
CA VAL A 621 10.11 26.41 11.15
C VAL A 621 9.92 27.39 9.98
N SER A 622 9.40 28.61 10.21
CA SER A 622 9.10 29.60 9.16
C SER A 622 10.32 30.02 8.33
N GLU A 623 11.47 30.28 8.97
CA GLU A 623 12.61 30.96 8.34
C GLU A 623 13.59 30.01 7.62
N ILE A 624 13.53 28.70 7.90
CA ILE A 624 14.37 27.70 7.25
C ILE A 624 13.83 27.39 5.84
N SER A 625 14.65 27.61 4.81
CA SER A 625 14.34 27.19 3.43
C SER A 625 14.45 25.67 3.26
N VAL A 626 13.73 25.07 2.30
CA VAL A 626 13.80 23.61 2.06
C VAL A 626 15.15 23.17 1.52
N CYS A 627 15.58 21.94 1.84
CA CYS A 627 16.89 21.43 1.41
C CYS A 627 16.96 21.26 -0.11
N LYS A 628 17.67 22.17 -0.79
CA LYS A 628 17.88 22.13 -2.25
C LYS A 628 18.75 20.96 -2.73
N VAL A 629 19.44 20.26 -1.82
CA VAL A 629 20.27 19.09 -2.15
C VAL A 629 19.48 17.82 -1.87
N VAL A 630 18.56 17.49 -2.78
CA VAL A 630 17.97 16.15 -2.89
C VAL A 630 18.81 15.35 -3.87
N TYR A 631 19.99 14.91 -3.40
CA TYR A 631 20.89 14.04 -4.15
C TYR A 631 21.40 12.95 -3.21
N ASP A 632 20.67 11.83 -3.17
CA ASP A 632 21.04 10.69 -2.35
C ASP A 632 22.23 9.94 -2.98
N SER A 633 23.43 10.39 -2.62
CA SER A 633 24.69 9.70 -2.92
C SER A 633 25.08 8.68 -1.83
N GLN A 634 24.21 8.39 -0.85
CA GLN A 634 24.51 7.45 0.24
C GLN A 634 23.93 6.04 0.04
N THR A 635 23.01 5.85 -0.91
CA THR A 635 22.55 4.51 -1.32
C THR A 635 23.35 3.88 -2.47
N ALA A 636 24.31 4.57 -3.09
CA ALA A 636 25.10 4.01 -4.19
C ALA A 636 25.99 2.84 -3.71
N LYS A 637 25.73 1.62 -4.21
CA LYS A 637 26.46 0.38 -3.90
C LYS A 637 27.36 -0.03 -5.06
N GLU A 638 28.47 -0.65 -4.73
CA GLU A 638 29.36 -1.33 -5.67
C GLU A 638 29.24 -2.85 -5.58
N MET A 639 29.54 -3.56 -6.67
CA MET A 639 29.65 -5.02 -6.69
C MET A 639 30.77 -5.45 -7.63
N LEU A 640 31.66 -6.30 -7.14
CA LEU A 640 32.74 -6.90 -7.93
C LEU A 640 32.30 -8.25 -8.50
N LEU A 641 32.61 -8.50 -9.76
CA LEU A 641 32.30 -9.72 -10.49
C LEU A 641 33.55 -10.25 -11.18
N LEU A 642 33.94 -11.49 -10.87
CA LEU A 642 35.02 -12.21 -11.56
C LEU A 642 34.45 -13.04 -12.71
N ALA A 643 34.94 -12.79 -13.93
CA ALA A 643 34.66 -13.62 -15.10
C ALA A 643 35.66 -14.80 -15.21
N PRO A 644 35.28 -15.92 -15.87
CA PRO A 644 36.17 -17.05 -16.10
C PRO A 644 37.47 -16.69 -16.86
N SER A 645 37.39 -15.83 -17.88
CA SER A 645 38.55 -15.35 -18.66
C SER A 645 38.54 -13.83 -18.87
N VAL A 646 39.69 -13.27 -19.27
CA VAL A 646 39.84 -11.83 -19.56
C VAL A 646 38.94 -11.41 -20.72
N ASP A 647 38.80 -12.25 -21.75
CA ASP A 647 37.98 -11.91 -22.92
C ASP A 647 36.48 -12.07 -22.65
N GLN A 648 36.10 -12.96 -21.73
CA GLN A 648 34.75 -12.95 -21.16
C GLN A 648 34.52 -11.68 -20.32
N GLN A 649 35.48 -11.21 -19.51
CA GLN A 649 35.35 -9.94 -18.79
C GLN A 649 35.11 -8.76 -19.76
N LYS A 650 35.90 -8.64 -20.83
CA LYS A 650 35.70 -7.63 -21.88
C LYS A 650 34.29 -7.74 -22.49
N THR A 651 33.86 -8.96 -22.82
CA THR A 651 32.54 -9.23 -23.41
C THR A 651 31.40 -8.83 -22.46
N TRP A 652 31.50 -9.18 -21.18
CA TRP A 652 30.54 -8.77 -20.15
C TRP A 652 30.50 -7.25 -19.99
N VAL A 653 31.65 -6.59 -19.84
CA VAL A 653 31.72 -5.11 -19.68
C VAL A 653 31.15 -4.39 -20.90
N VAL A 654 31.53 -4.78 -22.12
CA VAL A 654 31.05 -4.14 -23.36
C VAL A 654 29.55 -4.35 -23.56
N ARG A 655 29.05 -5.59 -23.38
CA ARG A 655 27.62 -5.89 -23.58
C ARG A 655 26.76 -5.26 -22.48
N LEU A 656 27.15 -5.35 -21.20
CA LEU A 656 26.46 -4.66 -20.11
C LEU A 656 26.46 -3.14 -20.29
N SER A 657 27.57 -2.54 -20.74
CA SER A 657 27.63 -1.09 -21.00
C SER A 657 26.65 -0.67 -22.09
N LYS A 658 26.57 -1.42 -23.21
CA LYS A 658 25.55 -1.20 -24.25
C LYS A 658 24.11 -1.37 -23.70
N THR A 659 23.86 -2.33 -22.81
CA THR A 659 22.54 -2.50 -22.18
C THR A 659 22.21 -1.35 -21.23
N ILE A 660 23.14 -0.91 -20.38
CA ILE A 660 22.96 0.24 -19.47
C ILE A 660 22.75 1.55 -20.25
N GLN A 661 23.35 1.70 -21.43
CA GLN A 661 23.09 2.83 -22.32
C GLN A 661 21.68 2.80 -22.95
N LYS A 662 21.07 1.61 -23.10
CA LYS A 662 19.72 1.44 -23.69
C LYS A 662 18.58 1.45 -22.66
N SER A 663 18.77 0.83 -21.49
CA SER A 663 17.71 0.68 -20.46
C SER A 663 18.19 0.97 -19.02
N GLY A 664 19.36 1.59 -18.87
CA GLY A 664 19.92 1.95 -17.56
C GLY A 664 19.47 3.31 -17.02
N PHE A 665 19.97 3.68 -15.83
CA PHE A 665 19.56 4.89 -15.09
C PHE A 665 19.59 6.18 -15.93
N LYS A 666 20.57 6.35 -16.82
CA LYS A 666 20.67 7.54 -17.68
C LYS A 666 19.59 7.58 -18.76
N ALA A 667 19.30 6.46 -19.42
CA ALA A 667 18.28 6.40 -20.47
C ALA A 667 16.88 6.70 -19.91
N ASN A 668 16.59 6.22 -18.70
CA ASN A 668 15.28 6.38 -18.07
C ASN A 668 15.02 7.81 -17.52
N ASN A 669 16.08 8.58 -17.23
CA ASN A 669 15.96 9.98 -16.80
C ASN A 669 16.00 11.00 -17.95
N THR A 670 16.33 10.59 -19.17
CA THR A 670 16.24 11.45 -20.37
C THR A 670 14.84 11.51 -20.99
N ALA A 671 13.89 10.71 -20.49
CA ALA A 671 12.46 10.87 -20.78
C ALA A 671 11.84 11.90 -19.81
N GLY A 672 10.96 12.75 -20.32
CA GLY A 672 10.25 13.77 -19.53
C GLY A 672 9.24 13.17 -18.53
N PRO A 673 8.68 14.00 -17.62
CA PRO A 673 7.94 13.54 -16.43
C PRO A 673 6.63 12.78 -16.67
N ASP A 674 6.13 12.69 -17.91
CA ASP A 674 4.94 11.90 -18.29
C ASP A 674 5.26 10.50 -18.87
N GLY A 675 6.54 10.07 -18.87
CA GLY A 675 7.01 8.86 -19.56
C GLY A 675 6.62 7.50 -18.96
N ALA A 676 5.83 7.44 -17.88
CA ALA A 676 5.61 6.23 -17.08
C ALA A 676 4.61 5.19 -17.66
N ARG A 677 4.44 5.12 -18.98
CA ARG A 677 3.59 4.13 -19.67
C ARG A 677 4.18 3.62 -21.00
N ILE A 678 5.18 2.75 -20.93
CA ILE A 678 5.56 1.87 -22.06
C ILE A 678 5.55 0.42 -21.59
N SER A 679 4.37 -0.20 -21.66
CA SER A 679 4.20 -1.66 -21.60
C SER A 679 4.08 -2.19 -23.04
N PRO A 680 4.99 -3.05 -23.54
CA PRO A 680 4.94 -3.56 -24.92
C PRO A 680 3.76 -4.49 -25.27
N ARG A 681 2.64 -4.44 -24.53
CA ARG A 681 1.52 -5.38 -24.67
C ARG A 681 0.43 -4.96 -25.66
N GLU A 682 0.53 -3.76 -26.24
CA GLU A 682 -0.44 -3.22 -27.22
C GLU A 682 0.24 -2.67 -28.48
N SER A 683 0.95 -3.51 -29.23
CA SER A 683 1.48 -3.14 -30.57
C SER A 683 1.55 -4.32 -31.55
N THR A 684 0.48 -5.12 -31.60
CA THR A 684 0.25 -6.14 -32.66
C THR A 684 -1.14 -6.02 -33.31
N ARG A 685 -1.72 -4.81 -33.35
CA ARG A 685 -2.75 -4.48 -34.34
C ARG A 685 -2.08 -4.16 -35.68
N LEU A 686 -2.06 -5.13 -36.58
CA LEU A 686 -1.58 -4.98 -37.95
C LEU A 686 -2.31 -3.82 -38.64
N ASN A 687 -1.55 -2.96 -39.32
CA ASN A 687 -2.06 -1.76 -39.99
C ASN A 687 -2.73 -2.08 -41.34
N TYR A 688 -3.79 -2.87 -41.30
CA TYR A 688 -4.61 -3.18 -42.47
C TYR A 688 -5.54 -2.00 -42.77
N LYS A 689 -5.29 -1.26 -43.85
CA LYS A 689 -6.17 -0.18 -44.33
C LYS A 689 -7.31 -0.76 -45.18
N PRO A 690 -8.59 -0.68 -44.76
CA PRO A 690 -9.71 -0.92 -45.65
C PRO A 690 -10.02 0.37 -46.42
N SER A 691 -9.66 0.42 -47.71
CA SER A 691 -9.94 1.57 -48.57
C SER A 691 -11.43 1.62 -48.99
N TYR A 692 -12.30 2.09 -48.10
CA TYR A 692 -13.71 2.34 -48.41
C TYR A 692 -13.88 3.65 -49.18
N LEU A 693 -13.96 3.53 -50.50
CA LEU A 693 -14.27 4.64 -51.40
C LEU A 693 -15.80 4.80 -51.49
N VAL A 694 -16.32 5.93 -51.04
CA VAL A 694 -17.77 6.20 -51.06
C VAL A 694 -18.25 6.45 -52.49
N GLN A 695 -18.97 5.50 -53.07
CA GLN A 695 -19.77 5.71 -54.27
C GLN A 695 -21.26 5.50 -53.99
N LYS A 696 -22.05 6.55 -54.22
CA LYS A 696 -23.50 6.46 -54.29
C LYS A 696 -23.87 5.95 -55.69
N ALA A 697 -24.63 4.87 -55.78
CA ALA A 697 -25.19 4.38 -57.04
C ALA A 697 -26.70 4.67 -57.08
N SER A 698 -27.15 5.33 -58.14
CA SER A 698 -28.57 5.54 -58.45
C SER A 698 -29.05 4.55 -59.50
N THR A 699 -30.39 4.47 -59.63
CA THR A 699 -31.15 3.92 -60.78
C THR A 699 -31.10 2.41 -61.06
N LEU A 700 -32.29 1.88 -61.37
CA LEU A 700 -32.58 0.50 -61.81
C LEU A 700 -32.34 0.34 -63.32
N PRO A 701 -32.19 -0.90 -63.79
CA PRO A 701 -33.08 -1.38 -64.87
C PRO A 701 -33.88 -2.66 -64.49
N PRO A 702 -34.93 -3.04 -65.24
CA PRO A 702 -35.88 -4.09 -64.85
C PRO A 702 -35.71 -5.46 -65.54
N ASN A 703 -36.34 -6.51 -64.96
CA ASN A 703 -36.83 -7.77 -65.56
C ASN A 703 -35.91 -8.55 -66.54
N SER A 704 -35.61 -9.83 -66.30
CA SER A 704 -36.62 -10.91 -66.42
C SER A 704 -36.01 -12.33 -66.21
N ASN A 705 -36.89 -13.33 -66.18
CA ASN A 705 -36.65 -14.76 -66.48
C ASN A 705 -35.82 -15.63 -65.51
N LEU A 706 -36.56 -16.25 -64.57
CA LEU A 706 -36.39 -17.67 -64.23
C LEU A 706 -36.50 -18.55 -65.51
N PRO A 707 -35.84 -19.73 -65.56
CA PRO A 707 -36.55 -20.93 -65.13
C PRO A 707 -35.73 -21.93 -64.28
N ARG A 708 -36.47 -22.83 -63.62
CA ARG A 708 -36.00 -23.90 -62.73
C ARG A 708 -35.05 -24.89 -63.41
N LYS A 709 -34.15 -25.47 -62.62
CA LYS A 709 -34.28 -26.88 -62.25
C LYS A 709 -33.91 -27.12 -60.79
#